data_AF-A0A5A5T6Y6-F1
#
_entry.id   AF-A0A5A5T6Y6-F1
#
_cell.length_a   1.000
_cell.length_b   1.000
_cell.length_c   1.000
_cell.angle_alpha   90.00
_cell.angle_beta   90.00
_cell.angle_gamma   90.00
#
_symmetry.space_group_name_H-M   'P 1'
#
loop_
_entity.id
_entity.type
_entity.pdbx_description
1 polymer ?
#
loop_
_entity_poly.entity_id
_entity_poly.type
_entity_poly.pdbx_seq_one_letter_code
_entity_poly.pdbx_strand_id
1 'polypeptide(L)'
;MHVELYKIVYGNYAFSAELDTGAEVGDQQLTLWYREKISVAILPLSQLSIHILLKALKEPQKTRLSQLLQELKQQQQQQLLTDITTLKQPYQNKKLPGEVKQTIRQLQAQIQTTLKHLEKNFTHQEILPLERDCFDMTVLEQESPCYGESHFLREFFFEEMNYQTICNFCQEFALNPDYRQRILAQQEPWIQRNKLFSLNLLSVVGEKALLANDGSYLRQAREFFRWLDLHIDGILTHPEYQRLSASDQTDKQQSHQQDLHMYPAIELLQHIAGIETGPSCQGITGKVQMLGYQIMPITDHREYAFVILKKISHQMHDAILNRLSFCPNITTERIPCQFTPHMLLRSTGDNSRFRMELLKLAAYLYARQQDSYGWEGKQAKDDEMVLITAWEYANQPPYQPQPNDPGSILPGRLRWLCQPERIEQTFYQLNHLNHWAKATDQLYYDDRQGLYSVKATLLEQAYRNGVIIPTGYLDGSEAFTRQLMLEAAANFAADTLFDSLSSLKRHGIEDEISNRTRQIFQAITGQALQPETNSELLSVEQVEHYIHQQLESILAQALQTRQPIDHARLTELLVHPTDLLDIPWSRTRYIGDWDTLDQGDLRKLDPEGQSLIAFEYSSADAHYQFHLPYRTTATFLPEEIITHLRQHICAHRQERGNAYGGPITVEESEKHPIEEILHLLGVRIELICPNKLERKSQRRYPATRWENNDWDDDDDDEEDDATYPDNQTRTGEDNM
;
A
#
# COMPACT_ATOMS: atom_id res chain seq x y z
N MET A 1 5.45 12.51 21.58
CA MET A 1 4.62 12.80 22.79
C MET A 1 5.49 13.64 23.69
N HIS A 2 5.08 14.85 24.04
CA HIS A 2 5.88 15.73 24.90
C HIS A 2 5.56 15.45 26.36
N VAL A 3 6.59 15.09 27.13
CA VAL A 3 6.47 14.86 28.58
C VAL A 3 7.33 15.89 29.29
N GLU A 4 6.69 16.78 30.04
CA GLU A 4 7.39 17.75 30.88
C GLU A 4 8.04 17.02 32.07
N LEU A 5 9.38 17.04 32.14
CA LEU A 5 10.15 16.37 33.20
C LEU A 5 10.49 17.32 34.35
N TYR A 6 10.91 18.54 34.04
CA TYR A 6 11.40 19.49 35.05
C TYR A 6 10.75 20.87 34.90
N LYS A 7 10.36 21.44 36.05
CA LYS A 7 9.98 22.86 36.21
C LYS A 7 10.98 23.54 37.11
N ILE A 8 11.71 24.51 36.58
CA ILE A 8 12.76 25.22 37.29
C ILE A 8 12.45 26.71 37.25
N VAL A 9 12.63 27.42 38.36
CA VAL A 9 12.39 28.87 38.44
C VAL A 9 13.61 29.53 39.05
N TYR A 10 14.15 30.53 38.35
CA TYR A 10 15.23 31.37 38.83
C TYR A 10 14.95 32.83 38.49
N GLY A 11 14.87 33.69 39.52
CA GLY A 11 14.59 35.11 39.34
C GLY A 11 13.30 35.35 38.56
N ASN A 12 13.40 36.03 37.42
CA ASN A 12 12.29 36.37 36.54
C ASN A 12 12.04 35.33 35.43
N TYR A 13 12.68 34.16 35.49
CA TYR A 13 12.59 33.16 34.43
C TYR A 13 12.07 31.83 34.97
N ALA A 14 11.10 31.27 34.28
CA ALA A 14 10.63 29.90 34.46
C ALA A 14 11.07 29.05 33.28
N PHE A 15 11.56 27.85 33.57
CA PHE A 15 12.05 26.90 32.57
C PHE A 15 11.24 25.61 32.64
N SER A 16 10.93 25.06 31.48
CA SER A 16 10.36 23.72 31.34
C SER A 16 11.26 22.87 30.47
N ALA A 17 11.67 21.71 30.99
CA ALA A 17 12.42 20.72 30.22
C ALA A 17 11.47 19.60 29.81
N GLU A 18 11.40 19.33 28.51
CA GLU A 18 10.45 18.41 27.90
C GLU A 18 11.19 17.30 27.17
N LEU A 19 10.79 16.06 27.46
CA LEU A 19 11.19 14.89 26.70
C LEU A 19 10.28 14.77 25.49
N ASP A 20 10.85 14.76 24.29
CA ASP A 20 10.11 14.45 23.07
C ASP A 20 10.44 13.03 22.60
N THR A 21 9.49 12.12 22.85
CA THR A 21 9.63 10.72 22.41
C THR A 21 9.65 10.56 20.89
N GLY A 22 9.35 11.61 20.12
CA GLY A 22 9.41 11.63 18.65
C GLY A 22 10.68 12.30 18.11
N ALA A 23 11.60 12.75 18.96
CA ALA A 23 12.84 13.39 18.54
C ALA A 23 13.86 12.39 17.96
N GLU A 24 14.89 12.91 17.27
CA GLU A 24 15.84 12.11 16.48
C GLU A 24 16.59 11.04 17.28
N VAL A 25 16.74 11.23 18.60
CA VAL A 25 17.34 10.27 19.54
C VAL A 25 16.40 9.90 20.70
N GLY A 26 15.11 10.20 20.56
CA GLY A 26 14.05 9.81 21.49
C GLY A 26 14.34 10.21 22.95
N ASP A 27 14.47 9.22 23.82
CA ASP A 27 14.67 9.43 25.27
C ASP A 27 16.06 10.00 25.64
N GLN A 28 16.96 10.14 24.66
CA GLN A 28 18.29 10.76 24.79
C GLN A 28 18.33 12.21 24.30
N GLN A 29 17.18 12.89 24.21
CA GLN A 29 17.08 14.33 23.97
C GLN A 29 16.09 15.01 24.93
N LEU A 30 16.51 16.13 25.52
CA LEU A 30 15.65 17.04 26.30
C LEU A 30 15.63 18.43 25.69
N THR A 31 14.44 18.94 25.43
CA THR A 31 14.22 20.30 24.93
C THR A 31 13.92 21.23 26.10
N LEU A 32 14.72 22.28 26.24
CA LEU A 32 14.56 23.30 27.27
C LEU A 32 13.88 24.54 26.69
N TRP A 33 12.79 24.94 27.33
CA TRP A 33 12.04 26.15 27.06
C TRP A 33 12.19 27.12 28.24
N TYR A 34 12.11 28.42 27.95
CA TYR A 34 12.04 29.44 29.00
C TYR A 34 10.86 30.38 28.77
N ARG A 35 10.38 30.97 29.86
CA ARG A 35 9.37 32.03 29.89
C ARG A 35 9.84 33.13 30.82
N GLU A 36 9.68 34.37 30.39
CA GLU A 36 9.99 35.54 31.22
C GLU A 36 8.75 35.99 32.01
N LYS A 37 8.98 36.41 33.24
CA LYS A 37 7.95 36.88 34.17
C LYS A 37 7.33 38.17 33.63
N ILE A 38 6.00 38.21 33.59
CA ILE A 38 5.28 39.41 33.18
C ILE A 38 5.30 40.39 34.35
N SER A 39 5.74 41.63 34.10
CA SER A 39 5.69 42.68 35.11
C SER A 39 4.26 42.87 35.61
N VAL A 40 4.09 42.90 36.93
CA VAL A 40 2.78 43.08 37.56
C VAL A 40 2.17 44.44 37.20
N ALA A 41 2.98 45.43 36.81
CA ALA A 41 2.49 46.74 36.34
C ALA A 41 1.51 46.64 35.16
N ILE A 42 1.72 45.66 34.27
CA ILE A 42 0.89 45.46 33.06
C ILE A 42 -0.05 44.25 33.18
N LEU A 43 0.21 43.34 34.13
CA LEU A 43 -0.60 42.14 34.35
C LEU A 43 -1.98 42.46 34.93
N PRO A 44 -3.10 41.99 34.36
CA PRO A 44 -4.42 42.13 34.98
C PRO A 44 -4.49 41.41 36.32
N LEU A 45 -4.98 42.08 37.38
CA LEU A 45 -5.09 41.48 38.73
C LEU A 45 -5.97 40.22 38.75
N SER A 46 -6.88 40.06 37.78
CA SER A 46 -7.72 38.87 37.62
C SER A 46 -6.95 37.59 37.28
N GLN A 47 -5.69 37.70 36.83
CA GLN A 47 -4.83 36.55 36.56
C GLN A 47 -4.08 36.06 37.81
N LEU A 48 -4.12 36.81 38.92
CA LEU A 48 -3.48 36.43 40.18
C LEU A 48 -4.44 35.67 41.09
N SER A 49 -3.89 34.75 41.88
CA SER A 49 -4.70 34.00 42.85
C SER A 49 -5.17 34.91 43.99
N ILE A 50 -6.35 34.61 44.53
CA ILE A 50 -6.92 35.34 45.68
C ILE A 50 -5.96 35.43 46.87
N HIS A 51 -5.17 34.37 47.11
CA HIS A 51 -4.20 34.34 48.20
C HIS A 51 -3.09 35.39 48.03
N ILE A 52 -2.55 35.51 46.81
CA ILE A 52 -1.52 36.50 46.48
C ILE A 52 -2.09 37.92 46.59
N LEU A 53 -3.29 38.14 46.04
CA LEU A 53 -3.98 39.43 46.09
C LEU A 53 -4.24 39.87 47.55
N LEU A 54 -4.78 38.99 48.40
CA LEU A 54 -5.04 39.28 49.81
C LEU A 54 -3.74 39.52 50.60
N LYS A 55 -2.67 38.78 50.31
CA LYS A 55 -1.37 38.96 50.97
C LYS A 55 -0.79 40.34 50.69
N ALA A 56 -0.95 40.80 49.45
CA ALA A 56 -0.44 42.08 48.96
C ALA A 56 -1.34 43.28 49.28
N LEU A 57 -2.57 43.11 49.77
CA LEU A 57 -3.38 44.27 50.18
C LEU A 57 -2.67 45.08 51.27
N LYS A 58 -2.77 46.41 51.19
CA LYS A 58 -2.33 47.32 52.25
C LYS A 58 -3.36 47.36 53.38
N GLU A 59 -2.93 47.77 54.56
CA GLU A 59 -3.85 48.04 55.68
C GLU A 59 -4.61 49.35 55.43
N PRO A 60 -5.90 49.45 55.81
CA PRO A 60 -6.69 48.48 56.59
C PRO A 60 -7.48 47.45 55.74
N GLN A 61 -7.43 47.54 54.41
CA GLN A 61 -8.23 46.68 53.52
C GLN A 61 -7.87 45.20 53.68
N LYS A 62 -6.58 44.88 53.89
CA LYS A 62 -6.10 43.53 54.12
C LYS A 62 -6.81 42.83 55.27
N THR A 63 -6.82 43.46 56.45
CA THR A 63 -7.46 42.88 57.64
C THR A 63 -8.96 42.72 57.44
N ARG A 64 -9.63 43.76 56.92
CA ARG A 64 -11.09 43.76 56.69
C ARG A 64 -11.53 42.68 55.71
N LEU A 65 -10.92 42.61 54.53
CA LEU A 65 -11.33 41.68 53.47
C LEU A 65 -10.92 40.23 53.77
N SER A 66 -9.80 40.04 54.47
CA SER A 66 -9.39 38.69 54.90
C SER A 66 -10.37 38.12 55.94
N GLN A 67 -10.81 38.94 56.89
CA GLN A 67 -11.83 38.55 57.89
C GLN A 67 -13.17 38.27 57.22
N LEU A 68 -13.64 39.14 56.32
CA LEU A 68 -14.89 38.95 55.60
C LEU A 68 -14.91 37.65 54.78
N LEU A 69 -13.83 37.35 54.05
CA LEU A 69 -13.73 36.10 53.31
C LEU A 69 -13.76 34.87 54.24
N GLN A 70 -13.10 34.96 55.40
CA GLN A 70 -13.07 33.88 56.38
C GLN A 70 -14.46 33.63 56.98
N GLU A 71 -15.20 34.68 57.32
CA GLU A 71 -16.58 34.61 57.81
C GLU A 71 -17.50 33.98 56.77
N LEU A 72 -17.44 34.43 55.51
CA LEU A 72 -18.25 33.90 54.42
C LEU A 72 -17.96 32.41 54.14
N LYS A 73 -16.68 32.01 54.17
CA LYS A 73 -16.28 30.60 54.05
C LYS A 73 -16.80 29.78 55.21
N GLN A 74 -16.67 30.27 56.45
CA GLN A 74 -17.14 29.57 57.64
C GLN A 74 -18.67 29.41 57.63
N GLN A 75 -19.42 30.44 57.25
CA GLN A 75 -20.87 30.39 57.15
C GLN A 75 -21.35 29.34 56.13
N GLN A 76 -20.78 29.35 54.92
CA GLN A 76 -21.13 28.38 53.87
C GLN A 76 -20.72 26.94 54.23
N GLN A 77 -19.53 26.78 54.82
CA GLN A 77 -19.08 25.47 55.28
C GLN A 77 -19.97 24.94 56.41
N GLN A 78 -20.36 25.78 57.38
CA GLN A 78 -21.25 25.39 58.48
C GLN A 78 -22.65 25.01 57.98
N GLN A 79 -23.18 25.69 56.97
CA GLN A 79 -24.48 25.34 56.37
C GLN A 79 -24.47 23.91 55.82
N LEU A 80 -23.50 23.59 54.95
CA LEU A 80 -23.40 22.25 54.34
C LEU A 80 -23.02 21.17 55.38
N LEU A 81 -22.24 21.51 56.41
CA LEU A 81 -21.96 20.60 57.53
C LEU A 81 -23.20 20.33 58.39
N THR A 82 -24.08 21.33 58.54
CA THR A 82 -25.37 21.18 59.23
C THR A 82 -26.30 20.27 58.42
N ASP A 83 -26.31 20.37 57.09
CA ASP A 83 -27.06 19.47 56.22
C ASP A 83 -26.55 18.02 56.32
N ILE A 84 -25.22 17.84 56.33
CA ILE A 84 -24.59 16.52 56.57
C ILE A 84 -24.97 15.98 57.96
N THR A 85 -25.03 16.83 58.97
CA THR A 85 -25.37 16.44 60.35
C THR A 85 -26.85 16.07 60.47
N THR A 86 -27.74 16.80 59.80
CA THR A 86 -29.18 16.52 59.71
C THR A 86 -29.44 15.20 58.99
N LEU A 87 -28.72 14.91 57.91
CA LEU A 87 -28.80 13.63 57.19
C LEU A 87 -28.30 12.44 58.04
N LYS A 88 -27.39 12.68 58.99
CA LYS A 88 -26.88 11.67 59.92
C LYS A 88 -27.76 11.45 61.16
N GLN A 89 -28.55 12.44 61.59
CA GLN A 89 -29.39 12.38 62.79
C GLN A 89 -30.29 11.13 62.90
N PRO A 90 -31.06 10.73 61.88
CA PRO A 90 -31.95 9.56 61.99
C PRO A 90 -31.23 8.22 62.08
N TYR A 91 -29.90 8.18 61.88
CA TYR A 91 -29.09 6.97 61.85
C TYR A 91 -27.99 6.94 62.93
N GLN A 92 -28.07 7.80 63.96
CA GLN A 92 -27.02 7.96 64.99
C GLN A 92 -26.55 6.63 65.65
N ASN A 93 -27.38 5.57 65.64
CA ASN A 93 -27.04 4.24 66.15
C ASN A 93 -27.28 3.09 65.14
N LYS A 94 -27.37 3.37 63.83
CA LYS A 94 -27.62 2.37 62.76
C LYS A 94 -26.62 2.51 61.60
N LYS A 95 -26.40 1.45 60.83
CA LYS A 95 -25.58 1.53 59.60
C LYS A 95 -26.26 2.47 58.60
N LEU A 96 -25.53 3.49 58.14
CA LEU A 96 -25.99 4.45 57.12
C LEU A 96 -26.33 3.71 55.80
N PRO A 97 -27.52 3.93 55.22
CA PRO A 97 -27.88 3.44 53.89
C PRO A 97 -26.90 3.89 52.80
N GLY A 98 -26.75 3.09 51.73
CA GLY A 98 -25.83 3.39 50.63
C GLY A 98 -26.09 4.74 49.97
N GLU A 99 -27.36 5.07 49.75
CA GLU A 99 -27.81 6.35 49.17
C GLU A 99 -27.39 7.53 50.06
N VAL A 100 -27.60 7.44 51.38
CA VAL A 100 -27.20 8.49 52.34
C VAL A 100 -25.68 8.67 52.37
N LYS A 101 -24.90 7.59 52.27
CA LYS A 101 -23.43 7.68 52.15
C LYS A 101 -22.99 8.39 50.86
N GLN A 102 -23.68 8.13 49.75
CA GLN A 102 -23.39 8.79 48.48
C GLN A 102 -23.72 10.29 48.54
N THR A 103 -24.87 10.66 49.11
CA THR A 103 -25.26 12.06 49.31
C THR A 103 -24.28 12.80 50.23
N ILE A 104 -23.81 12.16 51.30
CA ILE A 104 -22.77 12.74 52.17
C ILE A 104 -21.46 12.97 51.41
N ARG A 105 -21.02 12.03 50.57
CA ARG A 105 -19.83 12.20 49.72
C ARG A 105 -20.01 13.33 48.71
N GLN A 106 -21.19 13.44 48.10
CA GLN A 106 -21.52 14.54 47.18
C GLN A 106 -21.50 15.90 47.90
N LEU A 107 -22.11 16.01 49.08
CA LEU A 107 -22.07 17.22 49.89
C LEU A 107 -20.63 17.58 50.32
N GLN A 108 -19.81 16.59 50.66
CA GLN A 108 -18.39 16.81 50.98
C GLN A 108 -17.58 17.32 49.77
N ALA A 109 -17.81 16.78 48.58
CA ALA A 109 -17.22 17.30 47.35
C ALA A 109 -17.76 18.71 47.02
N GLN A 110 -19.04 18.95 47.29
CA GLN A 110 -19.72 20.23 47.08
C GLN A 110 -19.17 21.33 48.00
N ILE A 111 -18.72 21.01 49.22
CA ILE A 111 -18.04 22.01 50.07
C ILE A 111 -16.82 22.59 49.34
N GLN A 112 -15.98 21.73 48.74
CA GLN A 112 -14.78 22.21 48.05
C GLN A 112 -15.10 23.04 46.81
N THR A 113 -16.10 22.66 46.03
CA THR A 113 -16.51 23.41 44.83
C THR A 113 -17.19 24.73 45.18
N THR A 114 -18.08 24.74 46.17
CA THR A 114 -18.77 25.95 46.66
C THR A 114 -17.77 26.94 47.26
N LEU A 115 -16.78 26.48 48.04
CA LEU A 115 -15.74 27.36 48.59
C LEU A 115 -14.88 27.99 47.49
N LYS A 116 -14.48 27.23 46.46
CA LYS A 116 -13.77 27.79 45.29
C LYS A 116 -14.63 28.80 44.52
N HIS A 117 -15.92 28.51 44.35
CA HIS A 117 -16.86 29.43 43.70
C HIS A 117 -17.04 30.72 44.51
N LEU A 118 -17.12 30.60 45.84
CA LEU A 118 -17.20 31.74 46.74
C LEU A 118 -15.94 32.60 46.67
N GLU A 119 -14.75 32.00 46.68
CA GLU A 119 -13.49 32.73 46.51
C GLU A 119 -13.44 33.46 45.16
N LYS A 120 -13.86 32.83 44.07
CA LYS A 120 -13.92 33.46 42.76
C LYS A 120 -14.89 34.64 42.75
N ASN A 121 -16.10 34.46 43.28
CA ASN A 121 -17.09 35.54 43.38
C ASN A 121 -16.59 36.69 44.24
N PHE A 122 -16.02 36.39 45.41
CA PHE A 122 -15.43 37.37 46.31
C PHE A 122 -14.30 38.15 45.63
N THR A 123 -13.44 37.46 44.88
CA THR A 123 -12.37 38.10 44.10
C THR A 123 -12.97 39.09 43.10
N HIS A 124 -14.01 38.71 42.36
CA HIS A 124 -14.66 39.60 41.38
C HIS A 124 -15.42 40.76 42.01
N GLN A 125 -16.06 40.57 43.16
CA GLN A 125 -16.95 41.56 43.78
C GLN A 125 -16.22 42.52 44.72
N GLU A 126 -15.22 42.04 45.45
CA GLU A 126 -14.62 42.80 46.56
C GLU A 126 -13.15 43.14 46.32
N ILE A 127 -12.41 42.34 45.54
CA ILE A 127 -10.96 42.53 45.34
C ILE A 127 -10.65 43.22 44.00
N LEU A 128 -11.18 42.72 42.89
CA LEU A 128 -10.90 43.26 41.55
C LEU A 128 -11.42 44.69 41.29
N PRO A 129 -12.46 45.18 41.97
CA PRO A 129 -12.86 46.58 41.86
C PRO A 129 -11.90 47.57 42.56
N LEU A 130 -10.97 47.08 43.39
CA LEU A 130 -10.00 47.94 44.07
C LEU A 130 -8.97 48.48 43.08
N GLU A 131 -8.57 49.74 43.27
CA GLU A 131 -7.49 50.34 42.51
C GLU A 131 -6.14 49.67 42.86
N ARG A 132 -5.19 49.69 41.91
CA ARG A 132 -3.89 49.01 42.05
C ARG A 132 -3.04 49.55 43.21
N ASP A 133 -3.26 50.80 43.60
CA ASP A 133 -2.56 51.46 44.71
C ASP A 133 -2.91 50.85 46.09
N CYS A 134 -4.05 50.16 46.19
CA CYS A 134 -4.47 49.39 47.36
C CYS A 134 -3.58 48.17 47.62
N PHE A 135 -2.73 47.79 46.65
CA PHE A 135 -1.83 46.64 46.74
C PHE A 135 -0.36 47.08 46.88
N ASP A 136 0.41 46.29 47.62
CA ASP A 136 1.86 46.33 47.63
C ASP A 136 2.39 45.64 46.38
N MET A 137 2.75 46.46 45.39
CA MET A 137 3.27 46.01 44.10
C MET A 137 4.56 45.19 44.24
N THR A 138 5.35 45.41 45.30
CA THR A 138 6.58 44.64 45.55
C THR A 138 6.24 43.21 45.94
N VAL A 139 5.22 43.03 46.79
CA VAL A 139 4.74 41.71 47.20
C VAL A 139 4.10 40.99 46.02
N LEU A 140 3.30 41.70 45.21
CA LEU A 140 2.73 41.10 44.00
C LEU A 140 3.83 40.69 43.01
N GLU A 141 4.84 41.53 42.79
CA GLU A 141 5.94 41.24 41.87
C GLU A 141 6.78 40.06 42.36
N GLN A 142 6.98 39.89 43.67
CA GLN A 142 7.70 38.74 44.21
C GLN A 142 6.89 37.44 44.09
N GLU A 143 5.59 37.48 44.40
CA GLU A 143 4.74 36.29 44.53
C GLU A 143 4.03 35.89 43.23
N SER A 144 3.99 36.75 42.20
CA SER A 144 3.34 36.47 40.92
C SER A 144 4.01 35.29 40.19
N PRO A 145 3.27 34.21 39.85
CA PRO A 145 3.77 33.12 39.03
C PRO A 145 3.37 33.28 37.54
N CYS A 146 3.07 34.50 37.10
CA CYS A 146 2.63 34.76 35.73
C CYS A 146 3.82 35.01 34.79
N TYR A 147 3.95 34.16 33.78
CA TYR A 147 5.00 34.22 32.77
C TYR A 147 4.39 34.38 31.38
N GLY A 148 5.16 34.96 30.46
CA GLY A 148 4.77 35.18 29.07
C GLY A 148 4.84 33.93 28.20
N GLU A 149 5.06 34.14 26.91
CA GLU A 149 5.19 33.07 25.91
C GLU A 149 6.43 32.21 26.16
N SER A 150 6.31 30.92 25.82
CA SER A 150 7.43 29.98 25.86
C SER A 150 8.32 30.17 24.66
N HIS A 151 9.62 30.28 24.90
CA HIS A 151 10.63 30.38 23.87
C HIS A 151 11.59 29.19 23.95
N PHE A 152 11.94 28.63 22.79
CA PHE A 152 12.94 27.58 22.70
C PHE A 152 14.30 28.13 23.13
N LEU A 153 15.04 27.37 23.94
CA LEU A 153 16.34 27.79 24.43
C LEU A 153 17.47 26.87 23.96
N ARG A 154 17.35 25.56 24.23
CA ARG A 154 18.43 24.60 24.00
C ARG A 154 17.92 23.16 23.99
N GLU A 155 18.60 22.32 23.21
CA GLU A 155 18.51 20.86 23.33
C GLU A 155 19.73 20.31 24.10
N PHE A 156 19.46 19.41 25.03
CA PHE A 156 20.45 18.63 25.75
C PHE A 156 20.43 17.20 25.21
N PHE A 157 21.61 16.66 24.92
CA PHE A 157 21.77 15.31 24.37
C PHE A 157 22.61 14.44 25.31
N PHE A 158 22.27 13.16 25.41
CA PHE A 158 23.06 12.12 26.09
C PHE A 158 23.52 12.52 27.50
N GLU A 159 24.83 12.65 27.74
CA GLU A 159 25.41 12.97 29.05
C GLU A 159 25.03 14.36 29.57
N GLU A 160 24.65 15.28 28.68
CA GLU A 160 24.22 16.63 29.06
C GLU A 160 22.82 16.61 29.71
N MET A 161 22.05 15.54 29.53
CA MET A 161 20.69 15.37 30.08
C MET A 161 20.67 14.97 31.55
N ASN A 162 21.51 15.59 32.37
CA ASN A 162 21.45 15.41 33.81
C ASN A 162 20.85 16.66 34.47
N TYR A 163 20.04 16.43 35.51
CA TYR A 163 19.33 17.48 36.23
C TYR A 163 20.27 18.61 36.70
N GLN A 164 21.47 18.27 37.19
CA GLN A 164 22.42 19.27 37.67
C GLN A 164 22.91 20.20 36.57
N THR A 165 23.19 19.68 35.37
CA THR A 165 23.64 20.46 34.21
C THR A 165 22.54 21.40 33.74
N ILE A 166 21.30 20.91 33.68
CA ILE A 166 20.13 21.72 33.33
C ILE A 166 19.92 22.83 34.38
N CYS A 167 19.95 22.51 35.67
CA CYS A 167 19.82 23.50 36.74
C CYS A 167 20.92 24.57 36.68
N ASN A 168 22.18 24.17 36.52
CA ASN A 168 23.31 25.09 36.41
C ASN A 168 23.12 26.03 35.21
N PHE A 169 22.73 25.48 34.05
CA PHE A 169 22.46 26.26 32.85
C PHE A 169 21.31 27.26 33.06
N CYS A 170 20.18 26.82 33.62
CA CYS A 170 19.03 27.67 33.92
C CYS A 170 19.39 28.78 34.91
N GLN A 171 20.17 28.45 35.95
CA GLN A 171 20.62 29.40 36.95
C GLN A 171 21.53 30.47 36.32
N GLU A 172 22.50 30.05 35.51
CA GLU A 172 23.42 30.97 34.85
C GLU A 172 22.68 31.87 33.85
N PHE A 173 21.78 31.31 33.03
CA PHE A 173 20.94 32.10 32.11
C PHE A 173 20.08 33.14 32.83
N ALA A 174 19.50 32.78 33.97
CA ALA A 174 18.66 33.69 34.73
C ALA A 174 19.45 34.80 35.42
N LEU A 175 20.59 34.47 36.02
CA LEU A 175 21.33 35.37 36.91
C LEU A 175 22.44 36.17 36.20
N ASN A 176 22.93 35.72 35.05
CA ASN A 176 24.01 36.37 34.30
C ASN A 176 23.48 37.01 32.99
N PRO A 177 23.30 38.34 32.95
CA PRO A 177 22.79 39.04 31.76
C PRO A 177 23.67 38.87 30.51
N ASP A 178 24.99 38.88 30.67
CA ASP A 178 25.93 38.75 29.55
C ASP A 178 25.85 37.36 28.92
N TYR A 179 25.80 36.32 29.76
CA TYR A 179 25.61 34.94 29.31
C TYR A 179 24.27 34.75 28.60
N ARG A 180 23.19 35.31 29.17
CA ARG A 180 21.87 35.31 28.53
C ARG A 180 21.90 35.96 27.14
N GLN A 181 22.54 37.12 27.00
CA GLN A 181 22.65 37.78 25.70
C GLN A 181 23.41 36.94 24.68
N ARG A 182 24.51 36.27 25.05
CA ARG A 182 25.25 35.37 24.14
C ARG A 182 24.41 34.17 23.67
N ILE A 183 23.64 33.57 24.57
CA ILE A 183 22.74 32.46 24.22
C ILE A 183 21.66 32.93 23.25
N LEU A 184 20.98 34.05 23.56
CA LEU A 184 19.92 34.60 22.70
C LEU A 184 20.46 35.06 21.34
N ALA A 185 21.72 35.51 21.28
CA ALA A 185 22.41 35.84 20.04
C ALA A 185 22.91 34.63 19.24
N GLN A 186 22.71 33.40 19.73
CA GLN A 186 23.19 32.14 19.16
C GLN A 186 24.72 32.06 18.98
N GLN A 187 25.49 32.62 19.92
CA GLN A 187 26.96 32.74 19.80
C GLN A 187 27.75 31.65 20.54
N GLU A 188 27.09 30.78 21.29
CA GLU A 188 27.77 29.76 22.09
C GLU A 188 28.23 28.56 21.22
N PRO A 189 29.42 27.98 21.48
CA PRO A 189 29.99 26.90 20.66
C PRO A 189 29.11 25.65 20.52
N TRP A 190 28.43 25.26 21.60
CA TRP A 190 27.54 24.09 21.61
C TRP A 190 26.34 24.24 20.66
N ILE A 191 25.96 25.46 20.27
CA ILE A 191 24.88 25.69 19.30
C ILE A 191 25.29 25.19 17.92
N GLN A 192 26.53 25.50 17.51
CA GLN A 192 27.08 25.03 16.23
C GLN A 192 27.26 23.51 16.27
N ARG A 193 27.69 22.94 17.41
CA ARG A 193 27.80 21.50 17.61
C ARG A 193 26.45 20.80 17.43
N ASN A 194 25.41 21.28 18.11
CA ASN A 194 24.08 20.68 18.02
C ASN A 194 23.52 20.80 16.60
N LYS A 195 23.73 21.93 15.92
CA LYS A 195 23.37 22.06 14.49
C LYS A 195 24.10 21.06 13.60
N LEU A 196 25.42 20.88 13.79
CA LEU A 196 26.18 19.84 13.08
C LEU A 196 25.66 18.44 13.40
N PHE A 197 25.33 18.18 14.66
CA PHE A 197 24.82 16.90 15.11
C PHE A 197 23.50 16.55 14.42
N SER A 198 22.46 17.36 14.58
CA SER A 198 21.15 17.11 13.97
C SER A 198 21.23 17.03 12.44
N LEU A 199 22.02 17.91 11.81
CA LEU A 199 22.18 17.91 10.36
C LEU A 199 22.80 16.59 9.86
N ASN A 200 23.81 16.06 10.55
CA ASN A 200 24.61 14.93 10.08
C ASN A 200 24.23 13.58 10.67
N LEU A 201 23.38 13.53 11.69
CA LEU A 201 23.07 12.32 12.45
C LEU A 201 22.62 11.17 11.54
N LEU A 202 21.63 11.41 10.67
CA LEU A 202 21.13 10.39 9.74
C LEU A 202 22.18 9.95 8.72
N SER A 203 22.97 10.90 8.18
CA SER A 203 24.04 10.58 7.23
C SER A 203 25.16 9.75 7.84
N VAL A 204 25.42 9.88 9.14
CA VAL A 204 26.53 9.21 9.83
C VAL A 204 26.10 7.84 10.35
N VAL A 205 24.93 7.75 10.97
CA VAL A 205 24.45 6.50 11.59
C VAL A 205 23.83 5.56 10.55
N GLY A 206 23.30 6.11 9.47
CA GLY A 206 22.73 5.36 8.35
C GLY A 206 21.32 4.83 8.62
N GLU A 207 20.54 4.72 7.55
CA GLU A 207 19.12 4.36 7.60
C GLU A 207 18.89 2.94 8.18
N LYS A 208 19.79 1.99 7.87
CA LYS A 208 19.69 0.60 8.33
C LYS A 208 19.81 0.47 9.85
N ALA A 209 20.61 1.32 10.50
CA ALA A 209 20.79 1.28 11.95
C ALA A 209 19.55 1.79 12.69
N LEU A 210 18.81 2.76 12.11
CA LEU A 210 17.54 3.26 12.68
C LEU A 210 16.45 2.18 12.68
N LEU A 211 16.47 1.27 11.70
CA LEU A 211 15.56 0.13 11.62
C LEU A 211 16.05 -1.10 12.42
N ALA A 212 17.33 -1.12 12.82
CA ALA A 212 17.90 -2.18 13.62
C ALA A 212 17.54 -1.96 15.10
N ASN A 213 16.67 -2.80 15.65
CA ASN A 213 16.28 -2.76 17.08
C ASN A 213 17.38 -3.28 18.04
N ASP A 214 18.66 -3.22 17.64
CA ASP A 214 19.80 -3.74 18.41
C ASP A 214 20.53 -2.66 19.23
N GLY A 215 20.03 -1.42 19.21
CA GLY A 215 20.63 -0.27 19.90
C GLY A 215 21.90 0.26 19.25
N SER A 216 22.26 -0.20 18.05
CA SER A 216 23.40 0.30 17.28
C SER A 216 23.25 1.79 16.93
N TYR A 217 22.03 2.23 16.60
CA TYR A 217 21.72 3.64 16.30
C TYR A 217 22.14 4.58 17.43
N LEU A 218 21.66 4.33 18.65
CA LEU A 218 21.95 5.20 19.80
C LEU A 218 23.44 5.19 20.17
N ARG A 219 24.13 4.05 20.01
CA ARG A 219 25.57 3.96 20.26
C ARG A 219 26.36 4.85 19.29
N GLN A 220 26.09 4.73 17.99
CA GLN A 220 26.76 5.51 16.96
C GLN A 220 26.42 7.00 17.05
N ALA A 221 25.16 7.34 17.34
CA ALA A 221 24.72 8.71 17.58
C ALA A 221 25.50 9.35 18.74
N ARG A 222 25.65 8.62 19.85
CA ARG A 222 26.41 9.09 21.02
C ARG A 222 27.91 9.24 20.73
N GLU A 223 28.50 8.29 20.01
CA GLU A 223 29.91 8.37 19.58
C GLU A 223 30.15 9.58 18.66
N PHE A 224 29.25 9.81 17.71
CA PHE A 224 29.30 10.95 16.80
C PHE A 224 29.16 12.28 17.54
N PHE A 225 28.24 12.37 18.51
CA PHE A 225 28.06 13.56 19.33
C PHE A 225 29.34 13.92 20.11
N ARG A 226 29.98 12.93 20.75
CA ARG A 226 31.26 13.12 21.45
C ARG A 226 32.39 13.52 20.49
N TRP A 227 32.41 12.94 19.29
CA TRP A 227 33.39 13.29 18.28
C TRP A 227 33.24 14.76 17.83
N LEU A 228 32.01 15.23 17.61
CA LEU A 228 31.75 16.63 17.28
C LEU A 228 32.23 17.57 18.39
N ASP A 229 31.98 17.22 19.65
CA ASP A 229 32.40 18.02 20.81
C ASP A 229 33.94 18.22 20.86
N LEU A 230 34.70 17.20 20.45
CA LEU A 230 36.17 17.24 20.41
C LEU A 230 36.75 17.97 19.19
N HIS A 231 36.02 18.00 18.06
CA HIS A 231 36.56 18.41 16.77
C HIS A 231 35.91 19.66 16.17
N ILE A 232 34.94 20.27 16.84
CA ILE A 232 34.14 21.38 16.31
C ILE A 232 34.97 22.54 15.77
N ASP A 233 35.96 23.04 16.52
CA ASP A 233 36.78 24.17 16.09
C ASP A 233 37.57 23.84 14.82
N GLY A 234 38.05 22.60 14.71
CA GLY A 234 38.73 22.10 13.53
C GLY A 234 37.80 21.99 12.31
N ILE A 235 36.53 21.61 12.52
CA ILE A 235 35.52 21.54 11.45
C ILE A 235 35.21 22.96 10.94
N LEU A 236 34.89 23.89 11.83
CA LEU A 236 34.46 25.25 11.46
C LEU A 236 35.59 26.08 10.83
N THR A 237 36.85 25.78 11.16
CA THR A 237 38.03 26.43 10.57
C THR A 237 38.57 25.72 9.32
N HIS A 238 38.02 24.56 8.95
CA HIS A 238 38.51 23.81 7.80
C HIS A 238 38.25 24.59 6.48
N PRO A 239 39.27 24.83 5.63
CA PRO A 239 39.12 25.67 4.43
C PRO A 239 38.04 25.15 3.48
N GLU A 240 37.95 23.83 3.30
CA GLU A 240 36.93 23.24 2.44
C GLU A 240 35.52 23.35 3.03
N TYR A 241 35.40 23.27 4.36
CA TYR A 241 34.11 23.44 5.03
C TYR A 241 33.60 24.87 4.85
N GLN A 242 34.48 25.86 5.03
CA GLN A 242 34.17 27.27 4.81
C GLN A 242 33.79 27.55 3.35
N ARG A 243 34.51 26.95 2.39
CA ARG A 243 34.20 27.04 0.95
C ARG A 243 32.81 26.49 0.63
N LEU A 244 32.48 25.29 1.13
CA LEU A 244 31.17 24.67 0.90
C LEU A 244 30.05 25.45 1.59
N SER A 245 30.25 25.85 2.85
CA SER A 245 29.29 26.69 3.58
C SER A 245 29.02 28.02 2.86
N ALA A 246 30.05 28.67 2.32
CA ALA A 246 29.87 29.90 1.53
C ALA A 246 29.16 29.66 0.19
N SER A 247 29.31 28.47 -0.41
CA SER A 247 28.65 28.11 -1.68
C SER A 247 27.17 27.78 -1.48
N ASP A 248 26.82 27.22 -0.34
CA ASP A 248 25.47 26.81 0.04
C ASP A 248 24.70 27.87 0.85
N GLN A 249 25.34 29.00 1.18
CA GLN A 249 24.67 30.13 1.82
C GLN A 249 23.80 30.88 0.81
N THR A 250 22.48 30.85 1.02
CA THR A 250 21.53 31.69 0.30
C THR A 250 21.65 33.15 0.75
N ASP A 251 21.60 34.08 -0.21
CA ASP A 251 21.60 35.52 0.08
C ASP A 251 20.30 35.87 0.83
N LYS A 252 20.40 36.13 2.15
CA LYS A 252 19.26 36.26 3.08
C LYS A 252 18.25 37.36 2.70
N GLN A 253 18.60 38.23 1.76
CA GLN A 253 17.70 39.27 1.24
C GLN A 253 16.61 38.72 0.29
N GLN A 254 16.74 37.48 -0.18
CA GLN A 254 15.82 36.84 -1.13
C GLN A 254 15.11 35.61 -0.53
N SER A 255 14.77 35.62 0.76
CA SER A 255 14.17 34.50 1.51
C SER A 255 12.83 33.96 0.97
N HIS A 256 12.31 34.52 -0.12
CA HIS A 256 11.11 34.05 -0.83
C HIS A 256 11.39 33.46 -2.22
N GLN A 257 12.64 33.48 -2.70
CA GLN A 257 12.98 32.89 -3.99
C GLN A 257 13.35 31.42 -3.83
N GLN A 258 12.69 30.59 -4.64
CA GLN A 258 13.02 29.18 -4.87
C GLN A 258 14.51 29.04 -5.20
N ASP A 259 15.12 27.92 -4.85
CA ASP A 259 16.54 27.64 -5.12
C ASP A 259 16.92 27.98 -6.57
N LEU A 260 17.79 28.98 -6.75
CA LEU A 260 18.16 29.55 -8.05
C LEU A 260 18.61 28.49 -9.06
N HIS A 261 19.29 27.44 -8.59
CA HIS A 261 19.79 26.36 -9.45
C HIS A 261 18.72 25.34 -9.87
N MET A 262 17.58 25.30 -9.17
CA MET A 262 16.45 24.41 -9.46
C MET A 262 15.33 25.14 -10.20
N TYR A 263 15.32 26.48 -10.14
CA TYR A 263 14.28 27.33 -10.70
C TYR A 263 13.90 27.00 -12.16
N PRO A 264 14.85 26.85 -13.12
CA PRO A 264 14.47 26.56 -14.51
C PRO A 264 13.71 25.23 -14.66
N ALA A 265 14.05 24.23 -13.86
CA ALA A 265 13.38 22.93 -13.91
C ALA A 265 11.99 23.00 -13.25
N ILE A 266 11.88 23.70 -12.12
CA ILE A 266 10.61 23.88 -11.40
C ILE A 266 9.64 24.70 -12.25
N GLU A 267 10.11 25.78 -12.88
CA GLU A 267 9.31 26.61 -13.77
C GLU A 267 8.75 25.78 -14.92
N LEU A 268 9.58 24.97 -15.59
CA LEU A 268 9.10 24.07 -16.65
C LEU A 268 8.07 23.06 -16.14
N LEU A 269 8.31 22.44 -14.98
CA LEU A 269 7.35 21.50 -14.38
C LEU A 269 6.00 22.15 -14.06
N GLN A 270 6.00 23.41 -13.60
CA GLN A 270 4.77 24.15 -13.31
C GLN A 270 3.95 24.51 -14.55
N HIS A 271 4.57 24.54 -15.73
CA HIS A 271 3.87 24.78 -17.00
C HIS A 271 3.28 23.50 -17.62
N ILE A 272 3.51 22.32 -17.00
CA ILE A 272 2.99 21.04 -17.48
C ILE A 272 1.59 20.81 -16.90
N ALA A 273 0.62 20.55 -17.77
CA ALA A 273 -0.76 20.29 -17.38
C ALA A 273 -0.84 19.04 -16.49
N GLY A 274 -1.44 19.21 -15.32
CA GLY A 274 -1.56 18.14 -14.33
C GLY A 274 -0.39 18.00 -13.38
N ILE A 275 0.65 18.85 -13.43
CA ILE A 275 1.70 18.90 -12.42
C ILE A 275 1.55 20.17 -11.57
N GLU A 276 1.52 20.01 -10.25
CA GLU A 276 1.63 21.11 -9.28
C GLU A 276 2.84 20.84 -8.38
N THR A 277 3.83 21.74 -8.39
CA THR A 277 5.02 21.60 -7.54
C THR A 277 4.82 22.23 -6.16
N GLY A 278 5.48 21.66 -5.16
CA GLY A 278 5.54 22.15 -3.79
C GLY A 278 6.89 22.76 -3.44
N PRO A 279 7.24 22.80 -2.14
CA PRO A 279 8.58 23.15 -1.68
C PRO A 279 9.64 22.29 -2.37
N SER A 280 10.80 22.88 -2.62
CA SER A 280 11.95 22.22 -3.21
C SER A 280 13.21 22.59 -2.43
N CYS A 281 14.23 21.74 -2.55
CA CYS A 281 15.55 22.00 -2.01
C CYS A 281 16.60 21.60 -3.04
N GLN A 282 17.60 22.44 -3.26
CA GLN A 282 18.72 22.13 -4.16
C GLN A 282 19.74 21.17 -3.55
N GLY A 283 19.62 20.87 -2.26
CA GLY A 283 20.58 20.08 -1.49
C GLY A 283 21.94 20.75 -1.33
N ILE A 284 22.73 20.28 -0.36
CA ILE A 284 24.11 20.77 -0.16
C ILE A 284 25.00 20.46 -1.35
N THR A 285 26.01 21.30 -1.58
CA THR A 285 26.94 21.13 -2.70
C THR A 285 27.92 19.98 -2.47
N GLY A 286 28.22 19.64 -1.22
CA GLY A 286 29.11 18.53 -0.91
C GLY A 286 29.35 18.34 0.59
N LYS A 287 30.20 17.37 0.91
CA LYS A 287 30.60 17.02 2.28
C LYS A 287 32.11 17.09 2.40
N VAL A 288 32.60 17.42 3.60
CA VAL A 288 34.03 17.38 3.92
C VAL A 288 34.35 16.07 4.62
N GLN A 289 35.35 15.33 4.12
CA GLN A 289 35.85 14.15 4.81
C GLN A 289 36.81 14.55 5.93
N MET A 290 36.48 14.22 7.18
CA MET A 290 37.31 14.52 8.35
C MET A 290 37.36 13.31 9.29
N LEU A 291 38.56 12.76 9.52
CA LEU A 291 38.83 11.70 10.50
C LEU A 291 37.83 10.53 10.48
N GLY A 292 37.44 10.09 9.28
CA GLY A 292 36.49 8.98 9.10
C GLY A 292 35.02 9.38 8.95
N TYR A 293 34.64 10.64 9.22
CA TYR A 293 33.28 11.15 9.00
C TYR A 293 33.17 12.04 7.77
N GLN A 294 32.00 12.03 7.12
CA GLN A 294 31.63 13.00 6.10
C GLN A 294 30.69 14.04 6.70
N ILE A 295 31.16 15.28 6.79
CA ILE A 295 30.46 16.35 7.49
C ILE A 295 29.87 17.33 6.47
N MET A 296 28.57 17.57 6.62
CA MET A 296 27.80 18.56 5.89
C MET A 296 27.98 19.95 6.53
N PRO A 297 28.15 21.01 5.72
CA PRO A 297 28.19 22.37 6.23
C PRO A 297 26.84 22.80 6.80
N ILE A 298 26.86 23.56 7.90
CA ILE A 298 25.65 24.20 8.45
C ILE A 298 25.12 25.20 7.41
N THR A 299 24.00 24.84 6.79
CA THR A 299 23.30 25.58 5.74
C THR A 299 21.80 25.34 5.90
N ASP A 300 20.98 26.11 5.18
CA ASP A 300 19.53 25.90 5.18
C ASP A 300 19.12 24.74 4.23
N HIS A 301 20.08 24.10 3.55
CA HIS A 301 19.84 23.01 2.62
C HIS A 301 19.96 21.63 3.28
N ARG A 302 19.22 20.66 2.75
CA ARG A 302 19.28 19.26 3.18
C ARG A 302 20.41 18.50 2.46
N GLU A 303 20.72 17.30 2.94
CA GLU A 303 21.70 16.43 2.29
C GLU A 303 21.39 16.18 0.80
N TYR A 304 20.15 15.80 0.50
CA TYR A 304 19.70 15.48 -0.85
C TYR A 304 18.82 16.60 -1.40
N ALA A 305 19.05 16.95 -2.65
CA ALA A 305 18.17 17.79 -3.42
C ALA A 305 16.83 17.09 -3.67
N PHE A 306 15.72 17.85 -3.68
CA PHE A 306 14.40 17.31 -3.95
C PHE A 306 13.43 18.34 -4.55
N VAL A 307 12.41 17.84 -5.25
CA VAL A 307 11.19 18.57 -5.62
C VAL A 307 9.97 17.78 -5.16
N ILE A 308 9.07 18.44 -4.44
CA ILE A 308 7.78 17.86 -4.09
C ILE A 308 6.80 18.10 -5.24
N LEU A 309 6.09 17.05 -5.66
CA LEU A 309 5.00 17.12 -6.62
C LEU A 309 3.68 17.00 -5.84
N LYS A 310 3.07 18.14 -5.49
CA LYS A 310 1.81 18.22 -4.72
C LYS A 310 0.66 17.54 -5.45
N LYS A 311 0.62 17.72 -6.77
CA LYS A 311 -0.33 17.06 -7.66
C LYS A 311 0.39 16.59 -8.90
N ILE A 312 0.07 15.39 -9.36
CA ILE A 312 0.55 14.87 -10.64
C ILE A 312 -0.58 14.07 -11.32
N SER A 313 -0.78 14.28 -12.62
CA SER A 313 -1.71 13.47 -13.42
C SER A 313 -1.11 12.09 -13.69
N HIS A 314 -1.97 11.09 -13.88
CA HIS A 314 -1.53 9.73 -14.19
C HIS A 314 -0.59 9.66 -15.43
N GLN A 315 -0.92 10.41 -16.49
CA GLN A 315 -0.10 10.46 -17.71
C GLN A 315 1.31 10.99 -17.42
N MET A 316 1.41 12.03 -16.59
CA MET A 316 2.70 12.61 -16.23
C MET A 316 3.47 11.74 -15.25
N HIS A 317 2.77 11.06 -14.33
CA HIS A 317 3.36 10.08 -13.43
C HIS A 317 4.05 8.96 -14.21
N ASP A 318 3.34 8.33 -15.15
CA ASP A 318 3.91 7.27 -15.98
C ASP A 318 5.02 7.80 -16.89
N ALA A 319 4.88 9.01 -17.44
CA ALA A 319 5.92 9.63 -18.24
C ALA A 319 7.22 9.87 -17.44
N ILE A 320 7.10 10.27 -16.17
CA ILE A 320 8.25 10.39 -15.25
C ILE A 320 8.87 9.01 -15.03
N LEU A 321 8.10 8.02 -14.57
CA LEU A 321 8.63 6.69 -14.24
C LEU A 321 9.34 6.04 -15.45
N ASN A 322 8.78 6.22 -16.66
CA ASN A 322 9.36 5.72 -17.90
C ASN A 322 10.70 6.37 -18.26
N ARG A 323 10.95 7.58 -17.73
CA ARG A 323 12.14 8.36 -18.04
C ARG A 323 13.20 8.31 -16.93
N LEU A 324 12.87 7.80 -15.74
CA LEU A 324 13.80 7.71 -14.61
C LEU A 324 15.04 6.88 -14.93
N SER A 325 14.94 5.81 -15.74
CA SER A 325 16.11 5.01 -16.16
C SER A 325 17.16 5.80 -16.94
N PHE A 326 16.79 6.94 -17.53
CA PHE A 326 17.68 7.85 -18.24
C PHE A 326 18.17 9.02 -17.37
N CYS A 327 17.65 9.13 -16.15
CA CYS A 327 17.99 10.15 -15.16
C CYS A 327 18.43 9.44 -13.85
N PRO A 328 19.57 8.73 -13.85
CA PRO A 328 19.99 7.86 -12.74
C PRO A 328 20.21 8.60 -11.42
N ASN A 329 20.31 9.94 -11.44
CA ASN A 329 20.44 10.75 -10.24
C ASN A 329 19.10 11.21 -9.68
N ILE A 330 17.98 10.77 -10.27
CA ILE A 330 16.63 11.06 -9.80
C ILE A 330 15.98 9.75 -9.31
N THR A 331 15.49 9.76 -8.08
CA THR A 331 14.68 8.69 -7.50
C THR A 331 13.35 9.23 -6.97
N THR A 332 12.34 8.36 -6.90
CA THR A 332 11.04 8.62 -6.26
C THR A 332 10.91 8.00 -4.88
N GLU A 333 11.99 7.39 -4.39
CA GLU A 333 12.04 6.77 -3.07
C GLU A 333 11.90 7.79 -1.94
N ARG A 334 11.17 7.40 -0.88
CA ARG A 334 11.01 8.21 0.32
C ARG A 334 12.35 8.37 1.04
N ILE A 335 12.53 9.52 1.69
CA ILE A 335 13.52 9.69 2.76
C ILE A 335 12.88 9.08 4.01
N PRO A 336 13.46 8.04 4.63
CA PRO A 336 12.98 7.52 5.90
C PRO A 336 12.82 8.64 6.93
N CYS A 337 11.74 8.62 7.71
CA CYS A 337 11.41 9.62 8.73
C CYS A 337 11.02 11.03 8.22
N GLN A 338 11.03 11.29 6.90
CA GLN A 338 10.38 12.48 6.32
C GLN A 338 9.02 12.10 5.75
N PHE A 339 7.99 12.31 6.56
CA PHE A 339 6.59 12.03 6.21
C PHE A 339 6.02 13.12 5.29
N THR A 340 6.58 13.29 4.09
CA THR A 340 5.89 14.04 3.05
C THR A 340 4.83 13.14 2.43
N PRO A 341 3.54 13.53 2.48
CA PRO A 341 2.48 12.70 1.93
C PRO A 341 2.55 12.66 0.41
N HIS A 342 3.26 13.57 -0.27
CA HIS A 342 3.26 13.72 -1.73
C HIS A 342 4.39 12.96 -2.45
N MET A 343 4.24 12.73 -3.76
CA MET A 343 5.34 12.22 -4.59
C MET A 343 6.50 13.21 -4.59
N LEU A 344 7.73 12.69 -4.60
CA LEU A 344 8.94 13.50 -4.59
C LEU A 344 9.91 12.99 -5.65
N LEU A 345 10.65 13.91 -6.27
CA LEU A 345 11.82 13.61 -7.09
C LEU A 345 13.04 14.00 -6.28
N ARG A 346 13.94 13.07 -5.99
CA ARG A 346 15.09 13.27 -5.09
C ARG A 346 16.40 12.86 -5.74
N SER A 347 17.48 13.52 -5.34
CA SER A 347 18.86 13.15 -5.65
C SER A 347 19.24 11.79 -5.06
N THR A 348 19.97 10.97 -5.81
CA THR A 348 20.58 9.73 -5.29
C THR A 348 21.94 9.96 -4.61
N GLY A 349 22.40 11.22 -4.53
CA GLY A 349 23.65 11.61 -3.84
C GLY A 349 24.44 12.70 -4.55
N ASP A 350 24.33 12.82 -5.88
CA ASP A 350 24.93 13.91 -6.64
C ASP A 350 23.90 15.01 -6.92
N ASN A 351 23.82 15.98 -6.01
CA ASN A 351 22.87 17.09 -6.12
C ASN A 351 23.13 17.98 -7.35
N SER A 352 24.39 18.12 -7.77
CA SER A 352 24.72 18.91 -8.97
C SER A 352 24.20 18.23 -10.23
N ARG A 353 24.40 16.92 -10.33
CA ARG A 353 23.92 16.12 -11.44
C ARG A 353 22.40 15.97 -11.44
N PHE A 354 21.79 15.82 -10.26
CA PHE A 354 20.34 15.83 -10.08
C PHE A 354 19.71 17.10 -10.65
N ARG A 355 20.23 18.30 -10.33
CA ARG A 355 19.71 19.57 -10.86
C ARG A 355 19.69 19.59 -12.39
N MET A 356 20.76 19.10 -13.02
CA MET A 356 20.87 19.00 -14.48
C MET A 356 19.88 17.98 -15.07
N GLU A 357 19.76 16.80 -14.45
CA GLU A 357 18.88 15.73 -14.93
C GLU A 357 17.40 16.09 -14.71
N LEU A 358 17.08 16.79 -13.64
CA LEU A 358 15.74 17.28 -13.37
C LEU A 358 15.30 18.29 -14.44
N LEU A 359 16.19 19.19 -14.86
CA LEU A 359 15.91 20.10 -15.96
C LEU A 359 15.66 19.35 -17.28
N LYS A 360 16.48 18.31 -17.57
CA LYS A 360 16.28 17.46 -18.75
C LYS A 360 14.95 16.71 -18.71
N LEU A 361 14.59 16.18 -17.54
CA LEU A 361 13.31 15.51 -17.33
C LEU A 361 12.15 16.49 -17.55
N ALA A 362 12.19 17.66 -16.93
CA ALA A 362 11.19 18.71 -17.08
C ALA A 362 11.02 19.14 -18.55
N ALA A 363 12.13 19.39 -19.25
CA ALA A 363 12.12 19.76 -20.66
C ALA A 363 11.53 18.64 -21.56
N TYR A 364 11.86 17.38 -21.30
CA TYR A 364 11.29 16.24 -22.02
C TYR A 364 9.76 16.14 -21.82
N LEU A 365 9.29 16.25 -20.57
CA LEU A 365 7.86 16.18 -20.26
C LEU A 365 7.11 17.34 -20.89
N TYR A 366 7.69 18.55 -20.84
CA TYR A 366 7.12 19.74 -21.44
C TYR A 366 7.00 19.61 -22.97
N ALA A 367 8.05 19.15 -23.66
CA ALA A 367 8.01 18.90 -25.10
C ALA A 367 6.96 17.84 -25.48
N ARG A 368 6.91 16.73 -24.73
CA ARG A 368 5.91 15.66 -24.94
C ARG A 368 4.47 16.18 -24.83
N GLN A 369 4.19 17.06 -23.86
CA GLN A 369 2.88 17.68 -23.74
C GLN A 369 2.56 18.55 -24.97
N GLN A 370 3.51 19.37 -25.43
CA GLN A 370 3.31 20.21 -26.63
C GLN A 370 3.00 19.37 -27.87
N ASP A 371 3.67 18.22 -28.04
CA ASP A 371 3.43 17.29 -29.16
C ASP A 371 2.04 16.64 -29.07
N SER A 372 1.58 16.26 -27.87
CA SER A 372 0.26 15.66 -27.66
C SER A 372 -0.91 16.63 -27.93
N TYR A 373 -0.71 17.94 -27.74
CA TYR A 373 -1.71 18.96 -28.12
C TYR A 373 -1.92 19.07 -29.65
N GLY A 374 -1.09 18.42 -30.47
CA GLY A 374 -1.28 18.33 -31.92
C GLY A 374 -2.29 17.27 -32.39
N TRP A 375 -2.72 16.33 -31.53
CA TRP A 375 -3.53 15.17 -31.96
C TRP A 375 -4.89 15.00 -31.24
N GLU A 376 -5.10 15.58 -30.05
CA GLU A 376 -6.33 15.33 -29.28
C GLU A 376 -7.18 16.59 -29.06
N GLY A 377 -7.87 17.01 -30.12
CA GLY A 377 -8.94 18.01 -30.06
C GLY A 377 -10.32 17.47 -29.67
N LYS A 378 -10.49 16.19 -29.28
CA LYS A 378 -11.84 15.58 -29.16
C LYS A 378 -12.16 14.66 -27.98
N GLN A 379 -11.23 14.31 -27.09
CA GLN A 379 -11.58 13.38 -25.97
C GLN A 379 -11.29 13.88 -24.55
N ALA A 380 -10.51 14.94 -24.36
CA ALA A 380 -10.10 15.40 -23.03
C ALA A 380 -11.11 16.31 -22.29
N LYS A 381 -12.39 16.33 -22.67
CA LYS A 381 -13.37 17.27 -22.06
C LYS A 381 -14.22 16.71 -20.93
N ASP A 382 -14.28 15.39 -20.71
CA ASP A 382 -15.16 14.79 -19.70
C ASP A 382 -14.49 13.85 -18.68
N ASP A 383 -13.21 13.47 -18.85
CA ASP A 383 -12.50 12.75 -17.78
C ASP A 383 -11.93 13.77 -16.78
N GLU A 384 -12.55 13.85 -15.59
CA GLU A 384 -11.93 14.50 -14.43
C GLU A 384 -10.48 14.01 -14.31
N MET A 385 -9.50 14.89 -14.49
CA MET A 385 -8.09 14.55 -14.29
C MET A 385 -7.94 14.02 -12.86
N VAL A 386 -7.87 12.70 -12.70
CA VAL A 386 -7.61 12.08 -11.40
C VAL A 386 -6.17 12.43 -11.02
N LEU A 387 -6.03 13.29 -10.02
CA LEU A 387 -4.75 13.80 -9.54
C LEU A 387 -4.22 12.90 -8.43
N ILE A 388 -2.97 12.44 -8.58
CA ILE A 388 -2.25 11.77 -7.50
C ILE A 388 -1.78 12.84 -6.53
N THR A 389 -2.30 12.80 -5.31
CA THR A 389 -1.97 13.75 -4.23
C THR A 389 -1.19 13.09 -3.10
N ALA A 390 -1.07 11.76 -3.07
CA ALA A 390 -0.30 11.05 -2.06
C ALA A 390 0.74 10.06 -2.64
N TRP A 391 1.84 9.82 -1.92
CA TRP A 391 2.97 8.96 -2.29
C TRP A 391 2.66 7.48 -2.10
N GLU A 392 1.79 7.13 -1.14
CA GLU A 392 1.29 5.75 -1.02
C GLU A 392 0.73 5.24 -2.35
N TYR A 393 0.27 6.19 -3.18
CA TYR A 393 -0.20 5.96 -4.52
C TYR A 393 0.84 6.08 -5.64
N ALA A 394 2.06 6.54 -5.38
CA ALA A 394 3.10 6.59 -6.42
C ALA A 394 3.53 5.16 -6.85
N ASN A 395 3.42 4.19 -5.94
CA ASN A 395 3.66 2.78 -6.23
C ASN A 395 2.35 1.97 -6.42
N GLN A 396 1.20 2.48 -5.96
CA GLN A 396 -0.14 1.90 -6.08
C GLN A 396 -1.15 2.99 -6.49
N PRO A 397 -1.12 3.50 -7.72
CA PRO A 397 -1.93 4.65 -8.12
C PRO A 397 -3.44 4.47 -7.85
N PRO A 398 -4.17 5.52 -7.43
CA PRO A 398 -5.61 5.44 -7.16
C PRO A 398 -6.43 5.29 -8.45
N TYR A 399 -5.81 5.51 -9.61
CA TYR A 399 -6.47 5.32 -10.90
C TYR A 399 -6.35 3.87 -11.34
N GLN A 400 -7.45 3.38 -11.86
CA GLN A 400 -7.62 1.98 -12.17
C GLN A 400 -6.95 1.64 -13.51
N PRO A 401 -6.28 0.47 -13.65
CA PRO A 401 -5.89 -0.03 -14.97
C PRO A 401 -7.11 -0.08 -15.90
N GLN A 402 -6.86 0.31 -17.14
CA GLN A 402 -7.85 0.32 -18.20
C GLN A 402 -8.12 -1.12 -18.67
N PRO A 403 -9.30 -1.41 -19.25
CA PRO A 403 -9.63 -2.74 -19.74
C PRO A 403 -8.63 -3.31 -20.77
N ASN A 404 -7.90 -2.43 -21.46
CA ASN A 404 -6.92 -2.80 -22.47
C ASN A 404 -5.49 -2.96 -21.92
N ASP A 405 -5.26 -2.70 -20.63
CA ASP A 405 -3.93 -2.85 -20.04
C ASP A 405 -3.57 -4.34 -19.90
N PRO A 406 -2.36 -4.76 -20.33
CA PRO A 406 -1.93 -6.15 -20.25
C PRO A 406 -2.04 -6.70 -18.82
N GLY A 407 -2.77 -7.80 -18.66
CA GLY A 407 -2.96 -8.44 -17.35
C GLY A 407 -3.55 -7.51 -16.29
N SER A 408 -4.30 -6.48 -16.70
CA SER A 408 -4.85 -5.41 -15.83
C SER A 408 -3.85 -4.87 -14.81
N ILE A 409 -2.58 -4.76 -15.21
CA ILE A 409 -1.51 -4.09 -14.48
C ILE A 409 -1.11 -2.87 -15.28
N LEU A 410 -0.97 -1.73 -14.61
CA LEU A 410 -0.52 -0.50 -15.26
C LEU A 410 0.88 -0.67 -15.89
N PRO A 411 1.14 -0.18 -17.11
CA PRO A 411 2.42 -0.39 -17.79
C PRO A 411 3.67 0.11 -17.02
N GLY A 412 3.53 1.16 -16.21
CA GLY A 412 4.59 1.64 -15.31
C GLY A 412 4.85 0.67 -14.16
N ARG A 413 3.77 0.14 -13.54
CA ARG A 413 3.84 -0.86 -12.47
C ARG A 413 4.43 -2.17 -12.96
N LEU A 414 3.99 -2.65 -14.13
CA LEU A 414 4.49 -3.86 -14.76
C LEU A 414 6.00 -3.78 -14.99
N ARG A 415 6.49 -2.66 -15.51
CA ARG A 415 7.94 -2.43 -15.67
C ARG A 415 8.69 -2.38 -14.35
N TRP A 416 8.13 -1.71 -13.34
CA TRP A 416 8.70 -1.63 -12.00
C TRP A 416 8.81 -3.01 -11.32
N LEU A 417 7.76 -3.84 -11.41
CA LEU A 417 7.75 -5.20 -10.87
C LEU A 417 8.84 -6.09 -11.48
N CYS A 418 9.21 -5.83 -12.72
CA CYS A 418 10.23 -6.57 -13.46
C CYS A 418 11.62 -5.93 -13.44
N GLN A 419 11.89 -4.99 -12.53
CA GLN A 419 13.25 -4.45 -12.30
C GLN A 419 14.12 -5.46 -11.52
N PRO A 420 15.45 -5.47 -11.72
CA PRO A 420 16.36 -6.39 -11.01
C PRO A 420 16.20 -6.38 -9.49
N GLU A 421 15.96 -5.21 -8.90
CA GLU A 421 15.81 -5.01 -7.46
C GLU A 421 14.47 -5.53 -6.91
N ARG A 422 13.50 -5.82 -7.79
CA ARG A 422 12.14 -6.25 -7.43
C ARG A 422 11.79 -7.64 -7.92
N ILE A 423 12.49 -8.14 -8.93
CA ILE A 423 12.08 -9.35 -9.65
C ILE A 423 11.94 -10.56 -8.73
N GLU A 424 12.83 -10.73 -7.75
CA GLU A 424 12.77 -11.88 -6.83
C GLU A 424 11.50 -11.87 -6.00
N GLN A 425 11.14 -10.70 -5.46
CA GLN A 425 9.89 -10.53 -4.72
C GLN A 425 8.70 -10.75 -5.66
N THR A 426 8.74 -10.21 -6.87
CA THR A 426 7.68 -10.41 -7.87
C THR A 426 7.49 -11.89 -8.21
N PHE A 427 8.57 -12.64 -8.41
CA PHE A 427 8.51 -14.08 -8.70
C PHE A 427 8.13 -14.93 -7.50
N TYR A 428 8.49 -14.51 -6.29
CA TYR A 428 7.95 -15.10 -5.06
C TYR A 428 6.42 -15.01 -5.05
N GLN A 429 5.87 -13.79 -5.26
CA GLN A 429 4.43 -13.57 -5.35
C GLN A 429 3.78 -14.35 -6.51
N LEU A 430 4.43 -14.38 -7.68
CA LEU A 430 3.94 -15.09 -8.85
C LEU A 430 3.92 -16.61 -8.66
N ASN A 431 4.84 -17.17 -7.86
CA ASN A 431 4.85 -18.59 -7.54
C ASN A 431 3.64 -18.99 -6.68
N HIS A 432 3.31 -18.20 -5.65
CA HIS A 432 2.07 -18.39 -4.89
C HIS A 432 0.83 -18.24 -5.77
N LEU A 433 0.80 -17.21 -6.63
CA LEU A 433 -0.29 -17.00 -7.58
C LEU A 433 -0.49 -18.23 -8.50
N ASN A 434 0.60 -18.87 -8.90
CA ASN A 434 0.57 -20.04 -9.77
C ASN A 434 -0.04 -21.27 -9.09
N HIS A 435 0.14 -21.45 -7.77
CA HIS A 435 -0.58 -22.49 -7.02
C HIS A 435 -2.09 -22.22 -7.01
N TRP A 436 -2.50 -20.97 -6.81
CA TRP A 436 -3.91 -20.58 -6.90
C TRP A 436 -4.50 -20.79 -8.31
N ALA A 437 -3.75 -20.46 -9.37
CA ALA A 437 -4.17 -20.70 -10.75
C ALA A 437 -4.39 -22.20 -11.07
N LYS A 438 -3.77 -23.10 -10.28
CA LYS A 438 -3.92 -24.56 -10.40
C LYS A 438 -4.99 -25.17 -9.50
N ALA A 439 -5.55 -24.41 -8.55
CA ALA A 439 -6.55 -24.89 -7.59
C ALA A 439 -7.93 -25.11 -8.25
N THR A 440 -8.05 -26.17 -9.06
CA THR A 440 -9.25 -26.54 -9.82
C THR A 440 -10.49 -26.75 -8.96
N ASP A 441 -10.30 -27.21 -7.74
CA ASP A 441 -11.29 -27.51 -6.72
C ASP A 441 -11.77 -26.26 -5.97
N GLN A 442 -10.96 -25.21 -5.93
CA GLN A 442 -11.26 -23.98 -5.16
C GLN A 442 -11.83 -22.86 -6.03
N LEU A 443 -11.28 -22.63 -7.23
CA LEU A 443 -11.63 -21.49 -8.09
C LEU A 443 -12.34 -21.90 -9.39
N TYR A 444 -13.15 -20.99 -9.92
CA TYR A 444 -13.80 -21.15 -11.23
C TYR A 444 -12.79 -21.11 -12.37
N TYR A 445 -13.16 -21.70 -13.51
CA TYR A 445 -12.26 -21.80 -14.66
C TYR A 445 -11.85 -20.42 -15.19
N ASP A 446 -12.81 -19.51 -15.38
CA ASP A 446 -12.55 -18.17 -15.94
C ASP A 446 -11.60 -17.36 -15.05
N ASP A 447 -11.83 -17.39 -13.74
CA ASP A 447 -10.97 -16.71 -12.77
C ASP A 447 -9.55 -17.27 -12.84
N ARG A 448 -9.38 -18.60 -12.95
CA ARG A 448 -8.06 -19.22 -13.13
C ARG A 448 -7.39 -18.82 -14.45
N GLN A 449 -8.13 -18.71 -15.56
CA GLN A 449 -7.58 -18.17 -16.82
C GLN A 449 -7.12 -16.73 -16.64
N GLY A 450 -7.87 -15.94 -15.87
CA GLY A 450 -7.49 -14.61 -15.46
C GLY A 450 -6.13 -14.59 -14.74
N LEU A 451 -5.92 -15.46 -13.75
CA LEU A 451 -4.63 -15.58 -13.06
C LEU A 451 -3.49 -16.00 -14.00
N TYR A 452 -3.75 -16.91 -14.95
CA TYR A 452 -2.77 -17.27 -15.98
C TYR A 452 -2.41 -16.09 -16.89
N SER A 453 -3.36 -15.20 -17.18
CA SER A 453 -3.10 -13.99 -17.98
C SER A 453 -2.16 -13.01 -17.27
N VAL A 454 -2.32 -12.84 -15.96
CA VAL A 454 -1.42 -12.03 -15.11
C VAL A 454 -0.01 -12.62 -15.14
N LYS A 455 0.10 -13.94 -14.95
CA LYS A 455 1.36 -14.66 -15.02
C LYS A 455 2.04 -14.51 -16.38
N ALA A 456 1.31 -14.70 -17.47
CA ALA A 456 1.84 -14.57 -18.83
C ALA A 456 2.40 -13.15 -19.06
N THR A 457 1.66 -12.13 -18.65
CA THR A 457 2.05 -10.72 -18.79
C THR A 457 3.35 -10.40 -18.03
N LEU A 458 3.47 -10.86 -16.78
CA LEU A 458 4.67 -10.64 -15.97
C LEU A 458 5.90 -11.35 -16.54
N LEU A 459 5.74 -12.59 -17.01
CA LEU A 459 6.84 -13.34 -17.62
C LEU A 459 7.26 -12.75 -18.97
N GLU A 460 6.31 -12.30 -19.79
CA GLU A 460 6.61 -11.59 -21.03
C GLU A 460 7.45 -10.32 -20.75
N GLN A 461 7.05 -9.50 -19.78
CA GLN A 461 7.81 -8.30 -19.41
C GLN A 461 9.19 -8.64 -18.85
N ALA A 462 9.30 -9.66 -17.99
CA ALA A 462 10.57 -10.10 -17.44
C ALA A 462 11.51 -10.63 -18.53
N TYR A 463 10.98 -11.35 -19.53
CA TYR A 463 11.73 -11.80 -20.70
C TYR A 463 12.22 -10.61 -21.54
N ARG A 464 11.36 -9.63 -21.82
CA ARG A 464 11.73 -8.39 -22.53
C ARG A 464 12.81 -7.59 -21.80
N ASN A 465 12.85 -7.65 -20.47
CA ASN A 465 13.89 -7.04 -19.64
C ASN A 465 15.17 -7.88 -19.57
N GLY A 466 15.20 -9.09 -20.15
CA GLY A 466 16.36 -9.99 -20.12
C GLY A 466 16.60 -10.64 -18.75
N VAL A 467 15.60 -10.68 -17.88
CA VAL A 467 15.74 -11.18 -16.50
C VAL A 467 15.50 -12.68 -16.41
N ILE A 468 14.69 -13.23 -17.32
CA ILE A 468 14.44 -14.67 -17.44
C ILE A 468 14.82 -15.16 -18.82
N ILE A 469 15.11 -16.45 -18.91
CA ILE A 469 15.43 -17.12 -20.16
C ILE A 469 14.45 -18.29 -20.40
N PRO A 470 14.01 -18.53 -21.63
CA PRO A 470 13.29 -19.74 -21.94
C PRO A 470 14.29 -20.92 -21.99
N THR A 471 13.97 -22.02 -21.31
CA THR A 471 14.91 -23.12 -21.07
C THR A 471 14.50 -24.44 -21.68
N GLY A 472 13.21 -24.64 -22.00
CA GLY A 472 12.78 -25.89 -22.61
C GLY A 472 11.38 -25.85 -23.21
N TYR A 473 11.15 -26.78 -24.13
CA TYR A 473 9.84 -27.07 -24.69
C TYR A 473 9.33 -28.39 -24.14
N LEU A 474 8.08 -28.39 -23.67
CA LEU A 474 7.38 -29.55 -23.18
C LEU A 474 6.34 -29.93 -24.23
N ASP A 475 6.60 -31.01 -24.97
CA ASP A 475 5.71 -31.48 -26.02
C ASP A 475 4.44 -32.11 -25.41
N GLY A 476 3.30 -31.47 -25.66
CA GLY A 476 1.98 -31.93 -25.23
C GLY A 476 1.26 -32.77 -26.29
N SER A 477 1.82 -32.92 -27.49
CA SER A 477 1.13 -33.55 -28.62
C SER A 477 0.79 -35.03 -28.42
N GLU A 478 1.49 -35.74 -27.52
CA GLU A 478 1.14 -37.12 -27.17
C GLU A 478 -0.24 -37.24 -26.49
N ALA A 479 -0.69 -36.19 -25.79
CA ALA A 479 -1.98 -36.17 -25.12
C ALA A 479 -3.13 -35.75 -26.04
N PHE A 480 -2.82 -35.14 -27.19
CA PHE A 480 -3.81 -34.63 -28.14
C PHE A 480 -4.76 -35.72 -28.63
N THR A 481 -4.22 -36.85 -29.08
CA THR A 481 -5.05 -37.94 -29.64
C THR A 481 -5.90 -38.64 -28.60
N ARG A 482 -5.49 -38.64 -27.32
CA ARG A 482 -6.21 -39.30 -26.22
C ARG A 482 -7.47 -38.55 -25.78
N GLN A 483 -7.64 -37.31 -26.22
CA GLN A 483 -8.76 -36.46 -25.83
C GLN A 483 -9.90 -36.44 -26.84
N LEU A 484 -9.73 -37.13 -27.97
CA LEU A 484 -10.67 -37.13 -29.09
C LEU A 484 -11.38 -38.48 -29.20
N MET A 485 -12.70 -38.47 -29.21
CA MET A 485 -13.57 -39.65 -29.27
C MET A 485 -13.92 -39.98 -30.72
N LEU A 486 -12.92 -40.35 -31.53
CA LEU A 486 -13.07 -40.52 -32.99
C LEU A 486 -14.15 -41.53 -33.39
N GLU A 487 -14.22 -42.67 -32.69
CA GLU A 487 -15.20 -43.72 -32.96
C GLU A 487 -16.62 -43.24 -32.66
N ALA A 488 -16.84 -42.59 -31.52
CA ALA A 488 -18.14 -42.04 -31.16
C ALA A 488 -18.58 -40.96 -32.14
N ALA A 489 -17.67 -40.06 -32.52
CA ALA A 489 -17.92 -39.00 -33.50
C ALA A 489 -18.33 -39.56 -34.87
N ALA A 490 -17.67 -40.62 -35.34
CA ALA A 490 -18.03 -41.26 -36.61
C ALA A 490 -19.43 -41.88 -36.58
N ASN A 491 -19.79 -42.54 -35.46
CA ASN A 491 -21.10 -43.17 -35.29
C ASN A 491 -22.23 -42.13 -35.26
N PHE A 492 -22.11 -41.09 -34.43
CA PHE A 492 -23.14 -40.04 -34.34
C PHE A 492 -23.29 -39.23 -35.64
N ALA A 493 -22.19 -38.99 -36.35
CA ALA A 493 -22.23 -38.33 -37.65
C ALA A 493 -22.91 -39.22 -38.71
N ALA A 494 -22.70 -40.55 -38.66
CA ALA A 494 -23.41 -41.49 -39.52
C ALA A 494 -24.92 -41.47 -39.26
N ASP A 495 -25.34 -41.51 -38.00
CA ASP A 495 -26.77 -41.40 -37.62
C ASP A 495 -27.38 -40.09 -38.15
N THR A 496 -26.69 -38.97 -37.93
CA THR A 496 -27.10 -37.64 -38.41
C THR A 496 -27.25 -37.62 -39.94
N LEU A 497 -26.34 -38.29 -40.65
CA LEU A 497 -26.41 -38.42 -42.11
C LEU A 497 -27.65 -39.21 -42.53
N PHE A 498 -27.96 -40.35 -41.89
CA PHE A 498 -29.14 -41.15 -42.23
C PHE A 498 -30.47 -40.45 -41.87
N ASP A 499 -30.51 -39.71 -40.77
CA ASP A 499 -31.66 -38.88 -40.40
C ASP A 499 -31.88 -37.76 -41.41
N SER A 500 -30.80 -37.12 -41.87
CA SER A 500 -30.85 -36.12 -42.94
C SER A 500 -31.30 -36.70 -44.28
N LEU A 501 -30.80 -37.88 -44.68
CA LEU A 501 -31.25 -38.59 -45.89
C LEU A 501 -32.74 -38.95 -45.81
N SER A 502 -33.21 -39.42 -44.66
CA SER A 502 -34.62 -39.75 -44.42
C SER A 502 -35.51 -38.51 -44.49
N SER A 503 -35.04 -37.38 -43.96
CA SER A 503 -35.74 -36.10 -44.00
C SER A 503 -35.81 -35.53 -45.42
N LEU A 504 -34.72 -35.63 -46.19
CA LEU A 504 -34.67 -35.28 -47.61
C LEU A 504 -35.67 -36.08 -48.45
N LYS A 505 -35.84 -37.38 -48.14
CA LYS A 505 -36.82 -38.25 -48.81
C LYS A 505 -38.28 -37.89 -48.48
N ARG A 506 -38.56 -37.46 -47.23
CA ARG A 506 -39.94 -37.17 -46.78
C ARG A 506 -40.41 -35.75 -47.07
N HIS A 507 -39.52 -34.76 -46.96
CA HIS A 507 -39.93 -33.35 -46.88
C HIS A 507 -39.23 -32.44 -47.89
N GLY A 508 -38.19 -32.93 -48.60
CA GLY A 508 -37.48 -32.14 -49.61
C GLY A 508 -36.89 -30.82 -49.08
N ILE A 509 -36.60 -30.75 -47.78
CA ILE A 509 -36.07 -29.54 -47.14
C ILE A 509 -34.61 -29.38 -47.56
N GLU A 510 -34.25 -28.21 -48.09
CA GLU A 510 -32.87 -27.85 -48.42
C GLU A 510 -32.31 -26.96 -47.31
N ASP A 511 -31.49 -27.56 -46.44
CA ASP A 511 -30.68 -26.86 -45.44
C ASP A 511 -29.18 -27.17 -45.62
N GLU A 512 -28.33 -26.52 -44.81
CA GLU A 512 -26.88 -26.73 -44.88
C GLU A 512 -26.47 -28.18 -44.60
N ILE A 513 -27.17 -28.84 -43.67
CA ILE A 513 -26.94 -30.24 -43.32
C ILE A 513 -27.23 -31.12 -44.54
N SER A 514 -28.34 -30.87 -45.24
CA SER A 514 -28.71 -31.58 -46.46
C SER A 514 -27.68 -31.44 -47.58
N ASN A 515 -27.07 -30.26 -47.73
CA ASN A 515 -26.00 -30.06 -48.70
C ASN A 515 -24.75 -30.88 -48.36
N ARG A 516 -24.36 -30.93 -47.08
CA ARG A 516 -23.23 -31.75 -46.60
C ARG A 516 -23.52 -33.25 -46.74
N THR A 517 -24.72 -33.68 -46.38
CA THR A 517 -25.22 -35.04 -46.59
C THR A 517 -25.10 -35.47 -48.06
N ARG A 518 -25.48 -34.60 -49.02
CA ARG A 518 -25.31 -34.88 -50.46
C ARG A 518 -23.85 -35.03 -50.86
N GLN A 519 -22.96 -34.19 -50.31
CA GLN A 519 -21.53 -34.24 -50.59
C GLN A 519 -20.90 -35.53 -50.05
N ILE A 520 -21.20 -35.92 -48.80
CA ILE A 520 -20.71 -37.17 -48.22
C ILE A 520 -21.26 -38.38 -48.98
N PHE A 521 -22.56 -38.39 -49.31
CA PHE A 521 -23.16 -39.44 -50.14
C PHE A 521 -22.43 -39.58 -51.48
N GLN A 522 -22.17 -38.47 -52.16
CA GLN A 522 -21.46 -38.47 -53.44
C GLN A 522 -20.01 -38.92 -53.30
N ALA A 523 -19.33 -38.55 -52.21
CA ALA A 523 -17.96 -38.97 -51.94
C ALA A 523 -17.84 -40.48 -51.71
N ILE A 524 -18.80 -41.09 -51.02
CA ILE A 524 -18.80 -42.54 -50.73
C ILE A 524 -19.24 -43.35 -51.96
N THR A 525 -20.32 -42.94 -52.62
CA THR A 525 -20.95 -43.74 -53.70
C THR A 525 -20.42 -43.42 -55.10
N GLY A 526 -19.79 -42.25 -55.28
CA GLY A 526 -19.41 -41.70 -56.58
C GLY A 526 -20.60 -41.15 -57.39
N GLN A 527 -21.82 -41.13 -56.84
CA GLN A 527 -23.04 -40.73 -57.53
C GLN A 527 -23.72 -39.53 -56.84
N ALA A 528 -24.37 -38.66 -57.61
CA ALA A 528 -25.19 -37.60 -57.03
C ALA A 528 -26.43 -38.21 -56.33
N LEU A 529 -26.78 -37.68 -55.16
CA LEU A 529 -27.95 -38.14 -54.40
C LEU A 529 -29.25 -37.83 -55.16
N GLN A 530 -30.02 -38.88 -55.44
CA GLN A 530 -31.40 -38.85 -55.88
C GLN A 530 -32.25 -39.53 -54.79
N PRO A 531 -32.89 -38.75 -53.88
CA PRO A 531 -33.52 -39.28 -52.67
C PRO A 531 -34.55 -40.40 -52.90
N GLU A 532 -35.21 -40.39 -54.06
CA GLU A 532 -36.22 -41.36 -54.48
C GLU A 532 -35.62 -42.68 -54.99
N THR A 533 -34.34 -42.69 -55.39
CA THR A 533 -33.78 -43.73 -56.26
C THR A 533 -32.55 -44.41 -55.68
N ASN A 534 -31.71 -43.71 -54.93
CA ASN A 534 -30.41 -44.23 -54.51
C ASN A 534 -30.05 -43.99 -53.04
N SER A 535 -30.98 -43.55 -52.19
CA SER A 535 -30.75 -43.34 -50.75
C SER A 535 -30.40 -44.63 -49.99
N GLU A 536 -30.75 -45.80 -50.53
CA GLU A 536 -30.54 -47.13 -49.91
C GLU A 536 -29.18 -47.76 -50.29
N LEU A 537 -28.33 -47.05 -51.04
CA LEU A 537 -27.02 -47.57 -51.48
C LEU A 537 -25.94 -47.57 -50.38
N LEU A 538 -26.18 -46.90 -49.25
CA LEU A 538 -25.23 -46.78 -48.15
C LEU A 538 -25.58 -47.73 -47.01
N SER A 539 -24.58 -48.44 -46.48
CA SER A 539 -24.68 -49.08 -45.16
C SER A 539 -24.10 -48.17 -44.07
N VAL A 540 -24.56 -48.35 -42.82
CA VAL A 540 -24.04 -47.62 -41.66
C VAL A 540 -22.52 -47.82 -41.52
N GLU A 541 -22.05 -49.06 -41.62
CA GLU A 541 -20.62 -49.40 -41.57
C GLU A 541 -19.78 -48.68 -42.65
N GLN A 542 -20.31 -48.48 -43.86
CA GLN A 542 -19.61 -47.76 -44.93
C GLN A 542 -19.47 -46.27 -44.62
N VAL A 543 -20.52 -45.66 -44.05
CA VAL A 543 -20.52 -44.24 -43.68
C VAL A 543 -19.59 -44.02 -42.48
N GLU A 544 -19.72 -44.82 -41.42
CA GLU A 544 -18.85 -44.77 -40.25
C GLU A 544 -17.37 -44.93 -40.66
N HIS A 545 -17.06 -45.93 -41.49
CA HIS A 545 -15.69 -46.15 -41.96
C HIS A 545 -15.13 -44.96 -42.75
N TYR A 546 -15.94 -44.38 -43.65
CA TYR A 546 -15.53 -43.20 -44.41
C TYR A 546 -15.27 -41.99 -43.50
N ILE A 547 -16.20 -41.68 -42.59
CA ILE A 547 -16.08 -40.54 -41.67
C ILE A 547 -14.86 -40.74 -40.75
N HIS A 548 -14.69 -41.95 -40.19
CA HIS A 548 -13.54 -42.28 -39.36
C HIS A 548 -12.21 -42.08 -40.12
N GLN A 549 -12.12 -42.55 -41.37
CA GLN A 549 -10.93 -42.37 -42.20
C GLN A 549 -10.64 -40.87 -42.48
N GLN A 550 -11.67 -40.06 -42.70
CA GLN A 550 -11.51 -38.61 -42.87
C GLN A 550 -11.04 -37.93 -41.58
N LEU A 551 -11.59 -38.33 -40.42
CA LEU A 551 -11.16 -37.83 -39.12
C LEU A 551 -9.69 -38.18 -38.83
N GLU A 552 -9.26 -39.41 -39.12
CA GLU A 552 -7.85 -39.81 -39.01
C GLU A 552 -6.94 -38.97 -39.90
N SER A 553 -7.37 -38.68 -41.13
CA SER A 553 -6.64 -37.82 -42.06
C SER A 553 -6.50 -36.38 -41.55
N ILE A 554 -7.59 -35.81 -41.02
CA ILE A 554 -7.60 -34.48 -40.38
C ILE A 554 -6.62 -34.46 -39.20
N LEU A 555 -6.66 -35.48 -38.35
CA LEU A 555 -5.81 -35.60 -37.17
C LEU A 555 -4.33 -35.76 -37.54
N ALA A 556 -4.03 -36.60 -38.53
CA ALA A 556 -2.67 -36.77 -39.04
C ALA A 556 -2.12 -35.46 -39.63
N GLN A 557 -2.95 -34.70 -40.36
CA GLN A 557 -2.58 -33.40 -40.88
C GLN A 557 -2.34 -32.37 -39.76
N ALA A 558 -3.18 -32.34 -38.73
CA ALA A 558 -3.01 -31.47 -37.58
C ALA A 558 -1.68 -31.78 -36.87
N LEU A 559 -1.40 -33.05 -36.60
CA LEU A 559 -0.13 -33.50 -36.00
C LEU A 559 1.09 -33.14 -36.85
N GLN A 560 1.00 -33.32 -38.17
CA GLN A 560 2.09 -33.00 -39.10
C GLN A 560 2.38 -31.50 -39.17
N THR A 561 1.32 -30.68 -39.22
CA THR A 561 1.43 -29.22 -39.36
C THR A 561 1.59 -28.51 -38.02
N ARG A 562 1.32 -29.20 -36.91
CA ARG A 562 1.23 -28.64 -35.55
C ARG A 562 0.28 -27.43 -35.48
N GLN A 563 -0.81 -27.48 -36.25
CA GLN A 563 -1.86 -26.47 -36.26
C GLN A 563 -3.18 -27.05 -35.71
N PRO A 564 -4.05 -26.20 -35.14
CA PRO A 564 -5.37 -26.64 -34.69
C PRO A 564 -6.20 -27.24 -35.81
N ILE A 565 -7.06 -28.19 -35.46
CA ILE A 565 -8.05 -28.74 -36.38
C ILE A 565 -9.02 -27.63 -36.80
N ASP A 566 -9.20 -27.47 -38.11
CA ASP A 566 -10.19 -26.56 -38.67
C ASP A 566 -11.61 -27.10 -38.44
N HIS A 567 -12.41 -26.35 -37.68
CA HIS A 567 -13.78 -26.72 -37.35
C HIS A 567 -14.68 -26.84 -38.59
N ALA A 568 -14.39 -26.09 -39.65
CA ALA A 568 -15.16 -26.17 -40.89
C ALA A 568 -15.09 -27.59 -41.48
N ARG A 569 -13.93 -28.24 -41.38
CA ARG A 569 -13.74 -29.62 -41.86
C ARG A 569 -14.46 -30.66 -41.01
N LEU A 570 -14.56 -30.44 -39.70
CA LEU A 570 -15.35 -31.31 -38.81
C LEU A 570 -16.85 -31.15 -39.08
N THR A 571 -17.26 -29.91 -39.30
CA THR A 571 -18.63 -29.54 -39.65
C THR A 571 -19.05 -30.12 -41.02
N GLU A 572 -18.15 -30.14 -42.01
CA GLU A 572 -18.34 -30.79 -43.31
C GLU A 572 -18.59 -32.29 -43.19
N LEU A 573 -18.05 -32.94 -42.15
CA LEU A 573 -18.24 -34.36 -41.84
C LEU A 573 -19.46 -34.63 -40.95
N LEU A 574 -20.30 -33.62 -40.68
CA LEU A 574 -21.46 -33.71 -39.78
C LEU A 574 -21.08 -34.07 -38.32
N VAL A 575 -19.85 -33.76 -37.91
CA VAL A 575 -19.40 -34.01 -36.53
C VAL A 575 -19.71 -32.80 -35.66
N HIS A 576 -20.40 -33.03 -34.55
CA HIS A 576 -20.66 -32.00 -33.54
C HIS A 576 -19.60 -32.01 -32.42
N PRO A 577 -19.40 -30.88 -31.72
CA PRO A 577 -18.37 -30.81 -30.67
C PRO A 577 -18.53 -31.85 -29.56
N THR A 578 -19.77 -32.15 -29.18
CA THR A 578 -20.10 -33.12 -28.12
C THR A 578 -19.79 -34.57 -28.49
N ASP A 579 -19.67 -34.86 -29.78
CA ASP A 579 -19.44 -36.22 -30.28
C ASP A 579 -17.94 -36.53 -30.29
N LEU A 580 -17.13 -35.50 -30.53
CA LEU A 580 -15.67 -35.60 -30.62
C LEU A 580 -14.97 -35.31 -29.29
N LEU A 581 -15.48 -34.37 -28.50
CA LEU A 581 -14.84 -33.93 -27.26
C LEU A 581 -15.58 -34.50 -26.05
N ASP A 582 -14.84 -35.00 -25.06
CA ASP A 582 -15.38 -35.33 -23.75
C ASP A 582 -15.75 -34.04 -23.00
N ILE A 583 -16.99 -33.59 -23.21
CA ILE A 583 -17.57 -32.39 -22.59
C ILE A 583 -18.55 -32.83 -21.50
N PRO A 584 -18.42 -32.33 -20.26
CA PRO A 584 -19.36 -32.67 -19.18
C PRO A 584 -20.81 -32.36 -19.56
N TRP A 585 -21.73 -33.27 -19.22
CA TRP A 585 -23.18 -33.14 -19.52
C TRP A 585 -23.75 -31.77 -19.08
N SER A 586 -23.27 -31.23 -17.96
CA SER A 586 -23.72 -29.91 -17.48
C SER A 586 -23.53 -28.77 -18.50
N ARG A 587 -22.59 -28.92 -19.45
CA ARG A 587 -22.31 -27.94 -20.51
C ARG A 587 -22.90 -28.34 -21.86
N THR A 588 -23.19 -29.61 -22.11
CA THR A 588 -23.69 -30.06 -23.43
C THR A 588 -25.01 -29.40 -23.82
N ARG A 589 -25.85 -28.99 -22.86
CA ARG A 589 -27.10 -28.25 -23.14
C ARG A 589 -26.92 -26.87 -23.77
N TYR A 590 -25.73 -26.29 -23.71
CA TYR A 590 -25.44 -24.92 -24.16
C TYR A 590 -24.48 -24.86 -25.35
N ILE A 591 -23.98 -26.01 -25.81
CA ILE A 591 -23.05 -26.11 -26.93
C ILE A 591 -23.86 -26.56 -28.14
N GLY A 592 -24.08 -25.65 -29.07
CA GLY A 592 -24.81 -25.94 -30.31
C GLY A 592 -23.89 -26.16 -31.51
N ASP A 593 -22.70 -25.56 -31.48
CA ASP A 593 -21.76 -25.55 -32.60
C ASP A 593 -20.31 -25.37 -32.13
N TRP A 594 -19.37 -25.40 -33.07
CA TRP A 594 -17.95 -25.21 -32.80
C TRP A 594 -17.57 -23.79 -32.35
N ASP A 595 -18.42 -22.79 -32.62
CA ASP A 595 -18.19 -21.38 -32.26
C ASP A 595 -18.56 -21.10 -30.79
N THR A 596 -19.37 -21.97 -30.17
CA THR A 596 -19.74 -21.92 -28.75
C THR A 596 -18.71 -22.52 -27.79
N LEU A 597 -17.60 -23.07 -28.30
CA LEU A 597 -16.54 -23.65 -27.48
C LEU A 597 -15.71 -22.58 -26.76
N ASP A 598 -15.35 -22.86 -25.50
CA ASP A 598 -14.42 -22.00 -24.76
C ASP A 598 -12.95 -22.30 -25.09
N GLN A 599 -12.03 -21.46 -24.61
CA GLN A 599 -10.60 -21.65 -24.87
C GLN A 599 -10.04 -22.97 -24.32
N GLY A 600 -10.65 -23.57 -23.30
CA GLY A 600 -10.25 -24.85 -22.75
C GLY A 600 -10.60 -26.00 -23.70
N ASP A 601 -11.78 -25.96 -24.30
CA ASP A 601 -12.23 -26.93 -25.29
C ASP A 601 -11.47 -26.78 -26.61
N LEU A 602 -11.27 -25.54 -27.08
CA LEU A 602 -10.49 -25.27 -28.29
C LEU A 602 -9.04 -25.78 -28.20
N ARG A 603 -8.43 -25.76 -27.02
CA ARG A 603 -7.08 -26.33 -26.80
C ARG A 603 -7.05 -27.85 -27.02
N LYS A 604 -8.16 -28.57 -26.89
CA LYS A 604 -8.22 -30.02 -27.17
C LYS A 604 -8.13 -30.32 -28.68
N LEU A 605 -8.47 -29.34 -29.53
CA LEU A 605 -8.39 -29.42 -30.99
C LEU A 605 -7.02 -28.95 -31.53
N ASP A 606 -6.12 -28.52 -30.65
CA ASP A 606 -4.77 -28.09 -31.01
C ASP A 606 -3.73 -29.13 -30.57
N PRO A 607 -2.94 -29.69 -31.50
CA PRO A 607 -1.81 -30.56 -31.18
C PRO A 607 -0.81 -29.93 -30.19
N GLU A 608 -0.70 -28.60 -30.20
CA GLU A 608 0.16 -27.82 -29.32
C GLU A 608 -0.62 -27.18 -28.15
N GLY A 609 -1.92 -27.48 -28.01
CA GLY A 609 -2.80 -26.86 -27.02
C GLY A 609 -2.43 -27.19 -25.57
N GLN A 610 -1.71 -28.29 -25.37
CA GLN A 610 -1.13 -28.71 -24.09
C GLN A 610 0.38 -28.54 -23.99
N SER A 611 1.03 -28.12 -25.08
CA SER A 611 2.47 -27.89 -25.06
C SER A 611 2.79 -26.65 -24.26
N LEU A 612 3.94 -26.67 -23.58
CA LEU A 612 4.38 -25.58 -22.71
C LEU A 612 5.80 -25.16 -23.05
N ILE A 613 6.13 -23.90 -22.77
CA ILE A 613 7.52 -23.41 -22.72
C ILE A 613 7.89 -23.11 -21.28
N ALA A 614 9.05 -23.61 -20.86
CA ALA A 614 9.63 -23.32 -19.55
C ALA A 614 10.49 -22.06 -19.60
N PHE A 615 10.37 -21.26 -18.55
CA PHE A 615 11.18 -20.09 -18.27
C PHE A 615 11.87 -20.26 -16.93
N GLU A 616 13.13 -19.83 -16.86
CA GLU A 616 13.95 -19.95 -15.66
C GLU A 616 14.48 -18.58 -15.20
N TYR A 617 14.48 -18.41 -13.88
CA TYR A 617 15.20 -17.38 -13.15
C TYR A 617 16.11 -18.04 -12.11
N SER A 618 17.35 -17.57 -12.00
CA SER A 618 18.30 -18.07 -11.01
C SER A 618 19.14 -16.91 -10.46
N SER A 619 19.26 -16.85 -9.12
CA SER A 619 20.13 -15.93 -8.38
C SER A 619 20.86 -16.66 -7.25
N ALA A 620 21.60 -15.92 -6.42
CA ALA A 620 22.26 -16.49 -5.25
C ALA A 620 21.26 -16.99 -4.19
N ASP A 621 20.09 -16.35 -4.09
CA ASP A 621 19.14 -16.53 -3.00
C ASP A 621 17.83 -17.19 -3.44
N ALA A 622 17.55 -17.23 -4.76
CA ALA A 622 16.31 -17.77 -5.30
C ALA A 622 16.47 -18.47 -6.66
N HIS A 623 15.56 -19.41 -6.94
CA HIS A 623 15.44 -20.09 -8.21
C HIS A 623 13.97 -20.33 -8.54
N TYR A 624 13.51 -19.91 -9.72
CA TYR A 624 12.13 -20.08 -10.16
C TYR A 624 12.07 -20.68 -11.56
N GLN A 625 11.18 -21.65 -11.73
CA GLN A 625 10.84 -22.25 -13.01
C GLN A 625 9.33 -22.13 -13.23
N PHE A 626 8.95 -21.39 -14.27
CA PHE A 626 7.58 -21.17 -14.68
C PHE A 626 7.31 -21.74 -16.07
N HIS A 627 6.09 -22.19 -16.31
CA HIS A 627 5.61 -22.71 -17.58
C HIS A 627 4.47 -21.82 -18.11
N LEU A 628 4.50 -21.57 -19.41
CA LEU A 628 3.40 -20.91 -20.14
C LEU A 628 2.95 -21.77 -21.32
N PRO A 629 1.66 -21.72 -21.70
CA PRO A 629 1.17 -22.39 -22.90
C PRO A 629 1.94 -21.96 -24.14
N TYR A 630 2.26 -22.92 -25.00
CA TYR A 630 3.01 -22.69 -26.24
C TYR A 630 2.40 -21.54 -27.07
N ARG A 631 1.08 -21.58 -27.30
CA ARG A 631 0.38 -20.56 -28.09
C ARG A 631 0.46 -19.16 -27.47
N THR A 632 0.47 -19.06 -26.15
CA THR A 632 0.68 -17.79 -25.44
C THR A 632 2.10 -17.29 -25.61
N THR A 633 3.10 -18.18 -25.57
CA THR A 633 4.50 -17.77 -25.71
C THR A 633 4.91 -17.43 -27.13
N ALA A 634 4.27 -18.07 -28.12
CA ALA A 634 4.54 -17.83 -29.53
C ALA A 634 4.14 -16.42 -29.99
N THR A 635 3.35 -15.67 -29.21
CA THR A 635 3.01 -14.28 -29.52
C THR A 635 4.14 -13.29 -29.24
N PHE A 636 5.10 -13.64 -28.38
CA PHE A 636 6.17 -12.73 -27.96
C PHE A 636 7.58 -13.32 -28.03
N LEU A 637 7.73 -14.64 -28.18
CA LEU A 637 9.02 -15.27 -28.44
C LEU A 637 9.33 -15.26 -29.95
N PRO A 638 10.57 -14.92 -30.34
CA PRO A 638 11.03 -15.10 -31.72
C PRO A 638 10.95 -16.57 -32.18
N GLU A 639 10.59 -16.79 -33.45
CA GLU A 639 10.43 -18.11 -34.04
C GLU A 639 11.74 -18.93 -34.01
N GLU A 640 12.90 -18.26 -34.09
CA GLU A 640 14.20 -18.93 -34.00
C GLU A 640 14.41 -19.57 -32.62
N ILE A 641 13.98 -18.89 -31.56
CA ILE A 641 14.06 -19.40 -30.19
C ILE A 641 13.12 -20.59 -30.03
N ILE A 642 11.89 -20.48 -30.53
CA ILE A 642 10.91 -21.58 -30.47
C ILE A 642 11.44 -22.83 -31.18
N THR A 643 12.00 -22.65 -32.38
CA THR A 643 12.58 -23.74 -33.17
C THR A 643 13.74 -24.40 -32.42
N HIS A 644 14.60 -23.61 -31.77
CA HIS A 644 15.68 -24.12 -30.93
C HIS A 644 15.16 -24.90 -29.72
N LEU A 645 14.14 -24.38 -29.02
CA LEU A 645 13.56 -25.03 -27.84
C LEU A 645 12.90 -26.37 -28.19
N ARG A 646 12.25 -26.48 -29.36
CA ARG A 646 11.69 -27.76 -29.84
C ARG A 646 12.73 -28.86 -30.04
N GLN A 647 13.99 -28.51 -30.28
CA GLN A 647 15.10 -29.47 -30.37
C GLN A 647 15.55 -29.96 -28.97
N HIS A 648 15.16 -29.25 -27.91
CA HIS A 648 15.56 -29.49 -26.52
C HIS A 648 14.32 -29.79 -25.67
N ILE A 649 13.75 -30.99 -25.87
CA ILE A 649 12.57 -31.45 -25.13
C ILE A 649 12.92 -31.57 -23.64
N CYS A 650 12.21 -30.83 -22.79
CA CYS A 650 12.42 -30.83 -21.36
C CYS A 650 11.63 -31.94 -20.68
N ALA A 651 12.31 -32.77 -19.87
CA ALA A 651 11.65 -33.82 -19.10
C ALA A 651 10.94 -33.28 -17.83
N HIS A 652 11.31 -32.08 -17.36
CA HIS A 652 10.80 -31.52 -16.11
C HIS A 652 9.46 -30.82 -16.32
N ARG A 653 8.36 -31.55 -16.04
CA ARG A 653 6.98 -31.02 -16.11
C ARG A 653 6.55 -30.16 -14.93
N GLN A 654 7.35 -30.11 -13.86
CA GLN A 654 7.00 -29.40 -12.63
C GLN A 654 7.55 -27.99 -12.61
N GLU A 655 6.68 -27.03 -12.34
CA GLU A 655 7.08 -25.68 -11.94
C GLU A 655 7.55 -25.70 -10.49
N ARG A 656 8.57 -24.90 -10.18
CA ARG A 656 9.22 -24.87 -8.86
C ARG A 656 9.63 -23.46 -8.51
N GLY A 657 9.55 -23.12 -7.23
CA GLY A 657 10.12 -21.90 -6.68
C GLY A 657 10.89 -22.26 -5.43
N ASN A 658 12.15 -21.84 -5.36
CA ASN A 658 12.96 -21.89 -4.17
C ASN A 658 13.31 -20.45 -3.79
N ALA A 659 13.02 -20.05 -2.57
CA ALA A 659 13.34 -18.72 -2.05
C ALA A 659 13.96 -18.85 -0.66
N TYR A 660 15.05 -18.14 -0.41
CA TYR A 660 15.70 -18.06 0.91
C TYR A 660 16.01 -19.43 1.54
N GLY A 661 16.44 -20.39 0.73
CA GLY A 661 16.87 -21.71 1.18
C GLY A 661 15.78 -22.78 1.32
N GLY A 662 14.52 -22.50 0.93
CA GLY A 662 13.43 -23.48 0.96
C GLY A 662 12.54 -23.47 -0.29
N PRO A 663 11.89 -24.60 -0.63
CA PRO A 663 10.89 -24.64 -1.69
C PRO A 663 9.57 -24.00 -1.23
N ILE A 664 8.94 -23.24 -2.10
CA ILE A 664 7.59 -22.67 -1.89
C ILE A 664 6.56 -23.78 -2.09
N THR A 665 5.77 -24.09 -1.07
CA THR A 665 4.79 -25.18 -1.12
C THR A 665 3.36 -24.71 -1.40
N VAL A 666 2.48 -25.66 -1.74
CA VAL A 666 1.05 -25.38 -1.91
C VAL A 666 0.44 -24.93 -0.58
N GLU A 667 0.79 -25.60 0.52
CA GLU A 667 0.28 -25.27 1.87
C GLU A 667 0.76 -23.90 2.36
N GLU A 668 1.98 -23.48 1.98
CA GLU A 668 2.44 -22.12 2.19
C GLU A 668 1.58 -21.14 1.39
N SER A 669 1.36 -21.42 0.11
CA SER A 669 0.61 -20.55 -0.80
C SER A 669 -0.85 -20.37 -0.42
N GLU A 670 -1.49 -21.39 0.15
CA GLU A 670 -2.85 -21.29 0.67
C GLU A 670 -2.97 -20.33 1.88
N LYS A 671 -1.87 -20.10 2.61
CA LYS A 671 -1.80 -19.11 3.71
C LYS A 671 -1.60 -17.68 3.21
N HIS A 672 -1.21 -17.49 1.95
CA HIS A 672 -1.09 -16.18 1.31
C HIS A 672 -2.38 -15.88 0.53
N PRO A 673 -3.26 -14.98 1.03
CA PRO A 673 -4.52 -14.68 0.38
C PRO A 673 -4.30 -14.19 -1.06
N ILE A 674 -5.02 -14.79 -2.01
CA ILE A 674 -4.86 -14.46 -3.44
C ILE A 674 -5.14 -12.98 -3.73
N GLU A 675 -6.09 -12.38 -3.00
CA GLU A 675 -6.44 -10.97 -3.10
C GLU A 675 -5.26 -10.07 -2.70
N GLU A 676 -4.51 -10.46 -1.67
CA GLU A 676 -3.32 -9.73 -1.22
C GLU A 676 -2.20 -9.83 -2.26
N ILE A 677 -1.98 -11.02 -2.83
CA ILE A 677 -0.99 -11.21 -3.91
C ILE A 677 -1.33 -10.33 -5.10
N LEU A 678 -2.58 -10.36 -5.57
CA LEU A 678 -3.04 -9.55 -6.71
C LEU A 678 -2.95 -8.05 -6.40
N HIS A 679 -3.28 -7.64 -5.19
CA HIS A 679 -3.10 -6.26 -4.74
C HIS A 679 -1.63 -5.82 -4.74
N LEU A 680 -0.72 -6.68 -4.26
CA LEU A 680 0.74 -6.42 -4.30
C LEU A 680 1.25 -6.32 -5.74
N LEU A 681 0.71 -7.12 -6.67
CA LEU A 681 1.03 -7.04 -8.09
C LEU A 681 0.35 -5.85 -8.80
N GLY A 682 -0.57 -5.15 -8.15
CA GLY A 682 -1.32 -4.04 -8.74
C GLY A 682 -2.33 -4.50 -9.79
N VAL A 683 -2.87 -5.70 -9.64
CA VAL A 683 -3.87 -6.30 -10.53
C VAL A 683 -5.27 -5.91 -10.07
N ARG A 684 -6.14 -5.56 -11.01
CA ARG A 684 -7.58 -5.41 -10.76
C ARG A 684 -8.33 -6.71 -10.93
N ILE A 685 -8.83 -7.23 -9.81
CA ILE A 685 -9.57 -8.49 -9.74
C ILE A 685 -10.83 -8.41 -10.62
N GLU A 686 -11.57 -7.30 -10.60
CA GLU A 686 -12.86 -7.21 -11.30
C GLU A 686 -12.75 -7.28 -12.82
N LEU A 687 -11.57 -6.97 -13.37
CA LEU A 687 -11.33 -7.00 -14.81
C LEU A 687 -10.85 -8.38 -15.30
N ILE A 688 -10.26 -9.17 -14.41
CA ILE A 688 -9.57 -10.42 -14.77
C ILE A 688 -10.31 -11.66 -14.29
N CYS A 689 -11.04 -11.53 -13.18
CA CYS A 689 -11.73 -12.63 -12.53
C CYS A 689 -13.22 -12.32 -12.53
N PRO A 690 -13.99 -12.82 -13.53
CA PRO A 690 -15.43 -12.56 -13.64
C PRO A 690 -16.23 -12.90 -12.38
N ASN A 691 -15.80 -13.95 -11.65
CA ASN A 691 -16.44 -14.39 -10.41
C ASN A 691 -15.80 -13.77 -9.16
N LYS A 692 -14.91 -12.79 -9.33
CA LYS A 692 -14.25 -12.05 -8.23
C LYS A 692 -13.59 -12.96 -7.20
N LEU A 693 -13.02 -14.08 -7.64
CA LEU A 693 -12.34 -15.08 -6.82
C LEU A 693 -13.25 -15.76 -5.78
N GLU A 694 -14.56 -15.78 -6.01
CA GLU A 694 -15.51 -16.54 -5.19
C GLU A 694 -15.10 -18.01 -5.14
N ARG A 695 -14.95 -18.56 -3.93
CA ARG A 695 -14.57 -19.98 -3.78
C ARG A 695 -15.76 -20.88 -4.05
N LYS A 696 -15.53 -22.00 -4.75
CA LYS A 696 -16.56 -23.01 -5.01
C LYS A 696 -17.24 -23.54 -3.75
N SER A 697 -16.50 -23.66 -2.65
CA SER A 697 -17.02 -24.10 -1.34
C SER A 697 -17.91 -23.07 -0.65
N GLN A 698 -17.79 -21.78 -0.99
CA GLN A 698 -18.57 -20.69 -0.38
C GLN A 698 -19.94 -20.53 -1.05
N ARG A 699 -20.08 -21.00 -2.29
CA ARG A 699 -21.36 -21.01 -2.98
C ARG A 699 -22.19 -22.19 -2.46
N ARG A 700 -22.98 -21.95 -1.42
CA ARG A 700 -24.14 -22.79 -1.12
C ARG A 700 -25.06 -22.65 -2.33
N TYR A 701 -25.13 -23.68 -3.17
CA TYR A 701 -26.23 -23.80 -4.12
C TYR A 701 -27.51 -23.54 -3.32
N PRO A 702 -28.36 -22.58 -3.72
CA PRO A 702 -29.73 -22.60 -3.24
C PRO A 702 -30.25 -23.98 -3.60
N ALA A 703 -30.73 -24.74 -2.61
CA ALA A 703 -31.39 -26.03 -2.83
C ALA A 703 -32.74 -25.88 -3.56
N THR A 704 -32.86 -24.91 -4.46
CA THR A 704 -34.12 -24.43 -5.02
C THR A 704 -33.86 -23.84 -6.41
N ARG A 705 -33.70 -24.73 -7.39
CA ARG A 705 -34.24 -24.54 -8.74
C ARG A 705 -34.29 -25.87 -9.53
N TRP A 706 -34.86 -26.89 -8.90
CA TRP A 706 -35.31 -28.12 -9.55
C TRP A 706 -36.76 -28.43 -9.12
N GLU A 707 -37.61 -27.40 -9.12
CA GLU A 707 -39.06 -27.59 -9.09
C GLU A 707 -39.65 -26.92 -10.34
N ASN A 708 -40.44 -27.74 -11.05
CA ASN A 708 -41.36 -27.43 -12.14
C ASN A 708 -40.74 -27.27 -13.53
N ASN A 709 -40.43 -28.41 -14.13
CA ASN A 709 -40.97 -28.70 -15.46
C ASN A 709 -41.52 -30.13 -15.45
N ASP A 710 -42.84 -30.20 -15.39
CA ASP A 710 -43.73 -31.27 -15.83
C ASP A 710 -43.05 -32.33 -16.70
N TRP A 711 -42.77 -33.49 -16.12
CA TRP A 711 -42.96 -34.79 -16.78
C TRP A 711 -43.41 -35.76 -15.70
N ASP A 712 -44.69 -36.08 -15.74
CA ASP A 712 -45.30 -37.27 -15.16
C ASP A 712 -44.42 -38.49 -15.46
N ASP A 713 -44.05 -39.23 -14.43
CA ASP A 713 -44.18 -40.70 -14.48
C ASP A 713 -44.22 -41.23 -13.04
N ASP A 714 -45.33 -41.91 -12.79
CA ASP A 714 -45.67 -42.68 -11.62
C ASP A 714 -44.56 -43.71 -11.29
N ASP A 715 -44.25 -43.87 -10.00
CA ASP A 715 -44.40 -45.17 -9.34
C ASP A 715 -44.02 -45.06 -7.84
N ASP A 716 -45.05 -45.29 -7.05
CA ASP A 716 -45.13 -45.74 -5.67
C ASP A 716 -43.85 -46.33 -5.05
N ASP A 717 -43.51 -45.88 -3.83
CA ASP A 717 -43.58 -46.76 -2.65
C ASP A 717 -43.42 -45.95 -1.35
N GLU A 718 -44.50 -45.99 -0.57
CA GLU A 718 -44.60 -45.62 0.84
C GLU A 718 -43.70 -46.54 1.70
N GLU A 719 -43.08 -46.00 2.76
CA GLU A 719 -43.19 -46.56 4.12
C GLU A 719 -42.40 -45.72 5.15
N ASP A 720 -43.16 -44.93 5.90
CA ASP A 720 -43.26 -44.92 7.37
C ASP A 720 -42.01 -44.98 8.28
N ASP A 721 -41.91 -43.89 9.04
CA ASP A 721 -42.02 -43.89 10.51
C ASP A 721 -40.87 -44.47 11.37
N ALA A 722 -40.20 -43.56 12.08
CA ALA A 722 -40.12 -43.61 13.55
C ALA A 722 -39.16 -42.54 14.11
N THR A 723 -39.73 -41.43 14.55
CA THR A 723 -39.19 -40.60 15.62
C THR A 723 -39.08 -41.36 16.95
N TYR A 724 -37.97 -41.20 17.67
CA TYR A 724 -37.93 -41.14 19.15
C TYR A 724 -36.63 -40.43 19.61
N PRO A 725 -36.59 -39.89 20.86
CA PRO A 725 -36.08 -38.57 21.14
C PRO A 725 -34.84 -38.59 22.06
N ASP A 726 -34.31 -37.40 22.27
CA ASP A 726 -33.40 -37.01 23.34
C ASP A 726 -33.57 -37.77 24.67
N ASN A 727 -32.43 -38.17 25.26
CA ASN A 727 -32.22 -37.91 26.67
C ASN A 727 -30.74 -37.80 27.08
N GLN A 728 -30.42 -36.57 27.47
CA GLN A 728 -29.45 -36.07 28.42
C GLN A 728 -28.68 -37.02 29.36
N THR A 729 -27.43 -36.61 29.58
CA THR A 729 -26.63 -36.63 30.83
C THR A 729 -26.03 -37.95 31.34
N ARG A 730 -24.69 -38.03 31.29
CA ARG A 730 -23.88 -38.31 32.50
C ARG A 730 -22.41 -37.86 32.39
N THR A 731 -22.09 -37.00 33.35
CA THR A 731 -20.84 -36.66 34.03
C THR A 731 -19.71 -37.71 34.11
N GLY A 732 -18.47 -37.21 34.23
CA GLY A 732 -17.31 -37.84 34.89
C GLY A 732 -16.15 -38.08 33.93
N GLU A 733 -15.12 -37.21 33.86
CA GLU A 733 -13.94 -37.14 34.75
C GLU A 733 -13.20 -38.48 34.98
N ASP A 734 -11.90 -38.42 34.62
CA ASP A 734 -10.74 -39.18 35.07
C ASP A 734 -10.61 -40.70 34.79
N ASN A 735 -9.70 -41.05 33.86
CA ASN A 735 -8.35 -41.58 34.19
C ASN A 735 -7.54 -41.98 32.95
N MET A 736 -6.24 -41.70 33.02
CA MET A 736 -5.10 -42.02 32.13
C MET A 736 -4.83 -41.13 30.91
#